data_AF-A0A7X9B5Z2-F1
#
_entry.id   AF-A0A7X9B5Z2-F1
#
_cell.length_a   1.000
_cell.length_b   1.000
_cell.length_c   1.000
_cell.angle_alpha   90.00
_cell.angle_beta   90.00
_cell.angle_gamma   90.00
#
_symmetry.space_group_name_H-M   'P 1'
#
loop_
_entity.id
_entity.type
_entity.pdbx_description
1 polymer ?
#
loop_
_entity_poly.entity_id
_entity_poly.type
_entity_poly.pdbx_seq_one_letter_code
_entity_poly.pdbx_strand_id
1 'polypeptide(L)'
;MGNSFGSLGDLFPETVVPCRIRGCKNVLHISGDEAMRNVVKGKGNRPDRMCEECFARLHTLSDLEQPCSKEGCTGTWTWNRFQQLEAIAQGRELTAPRGLCQACRDAAKNIAAQQVPCRLKGCTNTWTWTAREQIEADGKGAPRRFCEECFATLNSLKDMELSCRVKGCDRSFVWNRYQQLEHVRSGKSLDNPPLRMCDDCFKQFNTLKNSEQPCKIHGCKNTWTYSAYEQLELLRATPEGETPTPPSRMCKDCFEFYNSAKDVEVPCRNRGCKNTWTWTRSIQLATRLHGRQRPPARLCEECNATLKTLSDREVPCMVQGCKGTWLYKAPDQLRDKCLGKDTPQKRCAACQDFLANHQPEELQCEQCGKAISWSVQEQLLCQLGTFNKPTRCAECVGSEIAQMRQPEPEPSASRPVIRIPNAGPWTEHSATRDWPLRMSAEIIDRMEHAAIRVVCIGDELTFSAEDENKSWPKLLEMRLQAREASKRQVCVLNAGMPGTSTALGVKRFLRDVVPFTPHLVIFSFAFSDARLQLHDIELSQGEMHARLERLTKDFIVFDALLEEHGFKALCWLPNPIFPNEAPDELFDAGRHQKWAYNQQLLFDLILRQRRLNCQKAGLPLLDARSLFEINGIHSARKWMGSWFLHNDVGAQNIAAWIESEIQTKNLLP
;
A
#
# COMPACT_ATOMS: atom_id res chain seq x y z
N MET A 1 65.46 -33.09 -97.87
CA MET A 1 64.48 -33.71 -96.95
C MET A 1 63.18 -32.98 -97.16
N GLY A 2 62.24 -33.61 -97.86
CA GLY A 2 60.94 -33.01 -98.12
C GLY A 2 60.09 -33.00 -96.86
N ASN A 3 59.35 -31.91 -96.66
CA ASN A 3 58.09 -31.96 -95.93
C ASN A 3 57.12 -30.96 -96.57
N SER A 4 56.03 -31.55 -97.06
CA SER A 4 54.78 -31.01 -97.58
C SER A 4 54.40 -29.62 -97.04
N PHE A 5 54.23 -28.64 -97.94
CA PHE A 5 53.38 -27.48 -97.66
C PHE A 5 51.95 -27.99 -97.47
N GLY A 6 51.45 -27.97 -96.24
CA GLY A 6 50.06 -28.27 -95.89
C GLY A 6 49.10 -27.37 -96.66
N SER A 7 47.92 -27.92 -96.96
CA SER A 7 46.82 -27.24 -97.62
C SER A 7 46.46 -25.95 -96.89
N LEU A 8 46.13 -24.88 -97.62
CA LEU A 8 45.65 -23.59 -97.07
C LEU A 8 44.43 -23.72 -96.13
N GLY A 9 43.79 -24.89 -96.06
CA GLY A 9 42.73 -25.23 -95.10
C GLY A 9 43.22 -25.48 -93.66
N ASP A 10 44.52 -25.73 -93.43
CA ASP A 10 45.08 -26.01 -92.09
C ASP A 10 45.23 -24.76 -91.21
N LEU A 11 44.95 -23.56 -91.75
CA LEU A 11 45.09 -22.27 -91.05
C LEU A 11 43.80 -21.79 -90.35
N PHE A 12 42.69 -22.52 -90.45
CA PHE A 12 41.42 -22.16 -89.81
C PHE A 12 40.98 -23.27 -88.84
N PRO A 13 40.95 -23.02 -87.52
CA PRO A 13 40.55 -24.02 -86.53
C PRO A 13 39.08 -24.44 -86.72
N GLU A 14 38.78 -25.71 -86.46
CA GLU A 14 37.39 -26.21 -86.41
C GLU A 14 36.55 -25.32 -85.49
N THR A 15 35.46 -24.77 -86.03
CA THR A 15 34.55 -23.91 -85.25
C THR A 15 33.39 -24.74 -84.75
N VAL A 16 33.29 -24.87 -83.43
CA VAL A 16 32.16 -25.51 -82.75
C VAL A 16 31.07 -24.48 -82.51
N VAL A 17 29.89 -24.68 -83.11
CA VAL A 17 28.76 -23.75 -83.01
C VAL A 17 27.55 -24.47 -82.40
N PRO A 18 26.93 -23.94 -81.33
CA PRO A 18 25.72 -24.56 -80.77
C PRO A 18 24.56 -24.49 -81.76
N CYS A 19 23.69 -25.49 -81.72
CA CYS A 19 22.49 -25.51 -82.54
C CYS A 19 21.57 -24.33 -82.21
N ARG A 20 21.01 -23.69 -83.25
CA ARG A 20 20.07 -22.57 -83.13
C ARG A 20 18.74 -22.91 -82.43
N ILE A 21 18.34 -24.18 -82.41
CA ILE A 21 17.04 -24.60 -81.84
C ILE A 21 17.06 -24.48 -80.32
N ARG A 22 16.14 -23.68 -79.76
CA ARG A 22 16.05 -23.44 -78.31
C ARG A 22 15.69 -24.73 -77.58
N GLY A 23 16.63 -25.22 -76.76
CA GLY A 23 16.50 -26.46 -75.99
C GLY A 23 17.34 -27.62 -76.53
N CYS A 24 17.84 -27.53 -77.77
CA CYS A 24 18.77 -28.52 -78.31
C CYS A 24 20.16 -28.32 -77.70
N LYS A 25 20.78 -29.42 -77.24
CA LYS A 25 22.13 -29.40 -76.67
C LYS A 25 23.24 -29.77 -77.67
N ASN A 26 22.87 -30.04 -78.93
CA ASN A 26 23.81 -30.50 -79.96
C ASN A 26 24.65 -29.34 -80.51
N VAL A 27 25.89 -29.65 -80.90
CA VAL A 27 26.83 -28.72 -81.51
C VAL A 27 27.14 -29.14 -82.95
N LEU A 28 27.47 -28.16 -83.77
CA LEU A 28 27.92 -28.33 -85.16
C LEU A 28 29.43 -28.14 -85.19
N HIS A 29 30.14 -29.06 -85.83
CA HIS A 29 31.56 -28.93 -86.15
C HIS A 29 31.67 -28.46 -87.60
N ILE A 30 32.15 -27.23 -87.81
CA ILE A 30 32.35 -26.67 -89.14
C ILE A 30 33.86 -26.70 -89.43
N SER A 31 34.27 -27.43 -90.47
CA SER A 31 35.67 -27.47 -90.90
C SER A 31 36.05 -26.18 -91.66
N GLY A 32 37.34 -25.81 -91.63
CA GLY A 32 37.85 -24.58 -92.26
C GLY A 32 37.52 -24.44 -93.75
N ASP A 33 37.52 -25.55 -94.49
CA ASP A 33 37.15 -25.60 -95.91
C ASP A 33 35.65 -25.38 -96.15
N GLU A 34 34.80 -25.79 -95.21
CA GLU A 34 33.34 -25.62 -95.28
C GLU A 34 32.92 -24.18 -94.99
N ALA A 35 33.61 -23.51 -94.06
CA ALA A 35 33.43 -22.09 -93.77
C ALA A 35 33.74 -21.23 -95.01
N MET A 36 34.81 -21.55 -95.76
CA MET A 36 35.15 -20.90 -97.02
C MET A 36 34.12 -21.18 -98.14
N ARG A 37 33.63 -22.43 -98.28
CA ARG A 37 32.61 -22.76 -99.28
C ARG A 37 31.28 -22.05 -99.05
N ASN A 38 30.86 -21.86 -97.79
CA ASN A 38 29.63 -21.15 -97.44
C ASN A 38 29.69 -19.64 -97.73
N VAL A 39 30.89 -19.05 -97.71
CA VAL A 39 31.10 -17.64 -98.08
C VAL A 39 31.14 -17.45 -99.60
N VAL A 40 31.68 -18.42 -100.35
CA VAL A 40 31.87 -18.32 -101.82
C VAL A 40 30.61 -18.73 -102.61
N LYS A 41 29.87 -19.75 -102.16
CA LYS A 41 28.60 -20.18 -102.79
C LYS A 41 27.45 -19.66 -101.94
N GLY A 42 26.92 -18.48 -102.27
CA GLY A 42 25.77 -17.86 -101.60
C GLY A 42 24.43 -18.59 -101.74
N LYS A 43 24.39 -19.91 -101.47
CA LYS A 43 23.23 -20.79 -101.21
C LYS A 43 23.74 -22.21 -100.92
N GLY A 44 23.81 -22.56 -99.64
CA GLY A 44 23.89 -23.95 -99.15
C GLY A 44 22.52 -24.42 -98.68
N ASN A 45 22.15 -25.68 -98.96
CA ASN A 45 20.85 -26.31 -98.70
C ASN A 45 20.45 -26.48 -97.21
N ARG A 46 21.16 -25.85 -96.27
CA ARG A 46 20.96 -26.01 -94.82
C ARG A 46 20.66 -24.65 -94.18
N PRO A 47 19.50 -24.45 -93.52
CA PRO A 47 19.21 -23.24 -92.77
C PRO A 47 20.33 -23.00 -91.74
N ASP A 48 20.88 -21.79 -91.74
CA ASP A 48 22.08 -21.43 -90.97
C ASP A 48 22.03 -21.96 -89.52
N ARG A 49 23.05 -22.77 -89.16
CA ARG A 49 23.37 -23.21 -87.79
C ARG A 49 22.38 -24.18 -87.11
N MET A 50 21.82 -25.16 -87.82
CA MET A 50 21.00 -26.24 -87.24
C MET A 50 21.67 -27.62 -87.32
N CYS A 51 21.73 -28.39 -86.21
CA CYS A 51 22.36 -29.72 -86.14
C CYS A 51 21.65 -30.76 -87.02
N GLU A 52 22.31 -31.89 -87.31
CA GLU A 52 21.79 -32.88 -88.27
C GLU A 52 20.49 -33.52 -87.78
N GLU A 53 20.42 -33.85 -86.49
CA GLU A 53 19.21 -34.40 -85.88
C GLU A 53 18.03 -33.44 -85.94
N CYS A 54 18.26 -32.15 -85.65
CA CYS A 54 17.22 -31.13 -85.73
C CYS A 54 16.79 -30.88 -87.18
N PHE A 55 17.73 -30.91 -88.13
CA PHE A 55 17.42 -30.77 -89.55
C PHE A 55 16.59 -31.94 -90.07
N ALA A 56 16.98 -33.18 -89.75
CA ALA A 56 16.23 -34.37 -90.12
C ALA A 56 14.81 -34.34 -89.52
N ARG A 57 14.66 -33.98 -88.24
CA ARG A 57 13.35 -33.86 -87.58
C ARG A 57 12.51 -32.71 -88.12
N LEU A 58 13.11 -31.58 -88.52
CA LEU A 58 12.36 -30.49 -89.14
C LEU A 58 11.68 -30.92 -90.44
N HIS A 59 12.30 -31.84 -91.19
CA HIS A 59 11.71 -32.40 -92.41
C HIS A 59 10.58 -33.40 -92.16
N THR A 60 10.52 -34.00 -90.97
CA THR A 60 9.41 -34.90 -90.58
C THR A 60 8.20 -34.17 -90.01
N LEU A 61 8.34 -32.88 -89.70
CA LEU A 61 7.29 -32.06 -89.09
C LEU A 61 6.60 -31.18 -90.14
N SER A 62 5.28 -31.13 -90.09
CA SER A 62 4.46 -30.22 -90.89
C SER A 62 3.79 -29.18 -90.00
N ASP A 63 3.46 -28.02 -90.56
CA ASP A 63 2.72 -26.99 -89.84
C ASP A 63 1.33 -27.52 -89.48
N LEU A 64 0.93 -27.38 -88.21
CA LEU A 64 -0.36 -27.85 -87.71
C LEU A 64 -1.27 -26.66 -87.39
N GLU A 65 -2.48 -26.66 -87.92
CA GLU A 65 -3.51 -25.68 -87.56
C GLU A 65 -4.19 -26.11 -86.26
N GLN A 66 -4.19 -25.22 -85.28
CA GLN A 66 -4.72 -25.48 -83.94
C GLN A 66 -5.87 -24.52 -83.62
N PRO A 67 -6.91 -24.97 -82.90
CA PRO A 67 -8.03 -24.11 -82.55
C PRO A 67 -7.58 -22.95 -81.66
N CYS A 68 -8.20 -21.78 -81.83
CA CYS A 68 -7.99 -20.63 -80.97
C CYS A 68 -8.40 -20.95 -79.52
N SER A 69 -7.62 -20.47 -78.54
CA SER A 69 -7.91 -20.67 -77.11
C SER A 69 -9.08 -19.83 -76.59
N LYS A 70 -9.59 -18.87 -77.37
CA LYS A 70 -10.77 -18.08 -77.03
C LYS A 70 -12.03 -18.95 -77.16
N GLU A 71 -12.80 -19.08 -76.07
CA GLU A 71 -14.10 -19.76 -76.09
C GLU A 71 -15.01 -19.09 -77.14
N GLY A 72 -15.63 -19.88 -78.02
CA GLY A 72 -16.52 -19.38 -79.09
C GLY A 72 -15.82 -18.84 -80.35
N CYS A 73 -14.49 -18.83 -80.42
CA CYS A 73 -13.76 -18.46 -81.65
C CYS A 73 -13.54 -19.68 -82.55
N THR A 74 -13.95 -19.58 -83.82
CA THR A 74 -13.72 -20.63 -84.83
C THR A 74 -12.40 -20.48 -85.59
N GLY A 75 -11.61 -19.45 -85.28
CA GLY A 75 -10.32 -19.23 -85.94
C GLY A 75 -9.27 -20.25 -85.51
N THR A 76 -8.34 -20.54 -86.41
CA THR A 76 -7.17 -21.38 -86.11
C THR A 76 -5.90 -20.53 -86.04
N TRP A 77 -4.86 -21.10 -85.45
CA TRP A 77 -3.51 -20.54 -85.48
C TRP A 77 -2.51 -21.63 -85.87
N THR A 78 -1.49 -21.22 -86.60
CA THR A 78 -0.49 -22.13 -87.14
C THR A 78 0.58 -22.42 -86.09
N TRP A 79 0.64 -23.65 -85.61
CA TRP A 79 1.77 -24.17 -84.84
C TRP A 79 2.83 -24.67 -85.81
N ASN A 80 3.80 -23.82 -86.10
CA ASN A 80 4.77 -24.11 -87.15
C ASN A 80 5.75 -25.23 -86.74
N ARG A 81 6.29 -25.93 -87.74
CA ARG A 81 7.25 -27.04 -87.57
C ARG A 81 8.49 -26.67 -86.75
N PHE A 82 8.91 -25.39 -86.76
CA PHE A 82 10.02 -24.92 -85.93
C PHE A 82 9.65 -24.85 -84.45
N GLN A 83 8.45 -24.37 -84.11
CA GLN A 83 7.93 -24.33 -82.74
C GLN A 83 7.66 -25.74 -82.19
N GLN A 84 7.22 -26.66 -83.06
CA GLN A 84 7.11 -28.08 -82.73
C GLN A 84 8.49 -28.68 -82.41
N LEU A 85 9.49 -28.38 -83.22
CA LEU A 85 10.86 -28.84 -83.01
C LEU A 85 11.46 -28.29 -81.70
N GLU A 86 11.21 -27.01 -81.36
CA GLU A 86 11.63 -26.43 -80.10
C GLU A 86 10.97 -27.10 -78.89
N ALA A 87 9.68 -27.44 -78.97
CA ALA A 87 8.97 -28.15 -77.90
C ALA A 87 9.58 -29.55 -77.67
N ILE A 88 9.84 -30.28 -78.76
CA ILE A 88 10.48 -31.61 -78.72
C ILE A 88 11.91 -31.52 -78.16
N ALA A 89 12.69 -30.51 -78.58
CA ALA A 89 14.04 -30.29 -78.08
C ALA A 89 14.07 -29.98 -76.57
N GLN A 90 13.01 -29.37 -76.05
CA GLN A 90 12.83 -29.10 -74.61
C GLN A 90 12.25 -30.29 -73.83
N GLY A 91 12.08 -31.46 -74.47
CA GLY A 91 11.52 -32.66 -73.84
C GLY A 91 10.03 -32.58 -73.55
N ARG A 92 9.30 -31.67 -74.20
CA ARG A 92 7.84 -31.58 -74.08
C ARG A 92 7.18 -32.53 -75.08
N GLU A 93 6.08 -33.15 -74.68
CA GLU A 93 5.23 -33.92 -75.59
C GLU A 93 4.73 -33.01 -76.74
N LEU A 94 4.41 -33.61 -77.89
CA LEU A 94 3.90 -32.95 -79.10
C LEU A 94 2.45 -32.46 -78.95
N THR A 95 2.13 -31.87 -77.79
CA THR A 95 0.87 -31.23 -77.50
C THR A 95 0.98 -29.74 -77.82
N ALA A 96 0.09 -29.25 -78.67
CA ALA A 96 0.07 -27.84 -79.03
C ALA A 96 -0.26 -26.98 -77.80
N PRO A 97 0.50 -25.90 -77.54
CA PRO A 97 0.15 -24.98 -76.46
C PRO A 97 -1.17 -24.29 -76.77
N ARG A 98 -1.88 -23.80 -75.74
CA ARG A 98 -3.01 -22.89 -75.97
C ARG A 98 -2.48 -21.66 -76.72
N GLY A 99 -3.10 -21.29 -77.82
CA GLY A 99 -2.69 -20.17 -78.65
C GLY A 99 -3.89 -19.43 -79.21
N LEU A 100 -3.72 -18.13 -79.44
CA LEU A 100 -4.74 -17.28 -80.05
C LEU A 100 -4.53 -17.23 -81.57
N CYS A 101 -5.62 -17.17 -82.35
CA CYS A 101 -5.59 -16.84 -83.77
C CYS A 101 -5.08 -15.41 -83.99
N GLN A 102 -4.63 -15.09 -85.21
CA GLN A 102 -4.04 -13.80 -85.52
C GLN A 102 -4.98 -12.62 -85.16
N ALA A 103 -6.26 -12.72 -85.50
CA ALA A 103 -7.27 -11.72 -85.15
C ALA A 103 -7.42 -11.53 -83.63
N CYS A 104 -7.41 -12.62 -82.85
CA CYS A 104 -7.46 -12.53 -81.39
C CYS A 104 -6.17 -11.99 -80.77
N ARG A 105 -5.00 -12.24 -81.38
CA ARG A 105 -3.72 -11.64 -80.94
C ARG A 105 -3.70 -10.14 -81.20
N ASP A 106 -4.21 -9.71 -82.34
CA ASP A 106 -4.27 -8.29 -82.66
C ASP A 106 -5.32 -7.57 -81.80
N ALA A 107 -6.43 -8.24 -81.46
CA ALA A 107 -7.35 -7.75 -80.42
C ALA A 107 -6.66 -7.66 -79.03
N ALA A 108 -5.80 -8.63 -78.68
CA ALA A 108 -5.08 -8.62 -77.40
C ALA A 108 -4.13 -7.43 -77.25
N LYS A 109 -3.51 -6.98 -78.35
CA LYS A 109 -2.61 -5.80 -78.34
C LYS A 109 -3.35 -4.52 -77.95
N ASN A 110 -4.65 -4.46 -78.21
CA ASN A 110 -5.49 -3.29 -77.94
C ASN A 110 -6.15 -3.33 -76.55
N ILE A 111 -5.94 -4.41 -75.77
CA ILE A 111 -6.47 -4.55 -74.42
C ILE A 111 -5.34 -4.26 -73.43
N ALA A 112 -5.57 -3.30 -72.53
CA ALA A 112 -4.64 -3.02 -71.45
C ALA A 112 -4.75 -4.10 -70.36
N ALA A 113 -3.61 -4.47 -69.76
CA ALA A 113 -3.61 -5.34 -68.59
C ALA A 113 -4.31 -4.62 -67.42
N GLN A 114 -5.24 -5.31 -66.75
CA GLN A 114 -6.01 -4.75 -65.64
C GLN A 114 -5.43 -5.19 -64.30
N GLN A 115 -5.35 -4.28 -63.33
CA GLN A 115 -5.01 -4.60 -61.95
C GLN A 115 -6.27 -5.01 -61.17
N VAL A 116 -6.29 -6.22 -60.64
CA VAL A 116 -7.45 -6.80 -59.92
C VAL A 116 -7.09 -7.01 -58.44
N PRO A 117 -7.96 -6.65 -57.49
CA PRO A 117 -7.69 -6.83 -56.06
C PRO A 117 -7.43 -8.30 -55.68
N CYS A 118 -6.55 -8.48 -54.70
CA CYS A 118 -6.30 -9.79 -54.08
C CYS A 118 -7.57 -10.35 -53.42
N ARG A 119 -7.77 -11.67 -53.52
CA ARG A 119 -8.85 -12.41 -52.86
C ARG A 119 -8.79 -12.33 -51.32
N LEU A 120 -7.61 -12.14 -50.75
CA LEU A 120 -7.42 -12.15 -49.30
C LEU A 120 -8.05 -10.90 -48.67
N LYS A 121 -8.94 -11.10 -47.68
CA LYS A 121 -9.57 -10.00 -46.95
C LYS A 121 -8.50 -9.17 -46.21
N GLY A 122 -8.49 -7.87 -46.44
CA GLY A 122 -7.52 -6.95 -45.82
C GLY A 122 -6.18 -6.80 -46.56
N CYS A 123 -5.99 -7.50 -47.68
CA CYS A 123 -4.82 -7.28 -48.54
C CYS A 123 -5.09 -6.14 -49.52
N THR A 124 -4.18 -5.16 -49.59
CA THR A 124 -4.26 -4.01 -50.51
C THR A 124 -3.61 -4.27 -51.88
N ASN A 125 -2.92 -5.41 -52.03
CA ASN A 125 -2.18 -5.72 -53.24
C ASN A 125 -3.13 -6.17 -54.37
N THR A 126 -2.70 -5.95 -55.59
CA THR A 126 -3.39 -6.39 -56.82
C THR A 126 -2.59 -7.48 -57.52
N TRP A 127 -3.23 -8.15 -58.47
CA TRP A 127 -2.57 -9.01 -59.44
C TRP A 127 -2.94 -8.57 -60.86
N THR A 128 -2.05 -8.88 -61.80
CA THR A 128 -2.20 -8.45 -63.19
C THR A 128 -3.07 -9.45 -63.95
N TRP A 129 -4.24 -9.01 -64.38
CA TRP A 129 -5.09 -9.75 -65.32
C TRP A 129 -4.68 -9.39 -66.75
N THR A 130 -3.94 -10.29 -67.38
CA THR A 130 -3.29 -10.01 -68.67
C THR A 130 -4.30 -9.88 -69.80
N ALA A 131 -3.97 -9.10 -70.82
CA ALA A 131 -4.80 -8.91 -72.02
C ALA A 131 -5.19 -10.25 -72.69
N ARG A 132 -4.28 -11.22 -72.63
CA ARG A 132 -4.51 -12.58 -73.11
C ARG A 132 -5.57 -13.31 -72.27
N GLU A 133 -5.46 -13.28 -70.94
CA GLU A 133 -6.44 -13.91 -70.04
C GLU A 133 -7.82 -13.23 -70.13
N GLN A 134 -7.87 -11.93 -70.41
CA GLN A 134 -9.12 -11.19 -70.64
C GLN A 134 -9.85 -11.68 -71.89
N ILE A 135 -9.11 -11.95 -72.97
CA ILE A 135 -9.68 -12.53 -74.21
C ILE A 135 -10.10 -13.97 -74.00
N GLU A 136 -9.28 -14.76 -73.30
CA GLU A 136 -9.60 -16.16 -72.99
C GLU A 136 -10.85 -16.27 -72.08
N ALA A 137 -11.14 -15.24 -71.27
CA ALA A 137 -12.33 -15.19 -70.42
C ALA A 137 -13.62 -14.79 -71.16
N ASP A 138 -13.54 -14.28 -72.40
CA ASP A 138 -14.67 -13.88 -73.25
C ASP A 138 -15.79 -13.11 -72.53
N GLY A 139 -15.43 -12.04 -71.82
CA GLY A 139 -16.39 -11.19 -71.09
C GLY A 139 -16.80 -11.70 -69.71
N LYS A 140 -16.36 -12.89 -69.29
CA LYS A 140 -16.45 -13.33 -67.88
C LYS A 140 -15.49 -12.47 -67.06
N GLY A 141 -15.99 -11.88 -65.96
CA GLY A 141 -15.20 -11.02 -65.09
C GLY A 141 -13.97 -11.71 -64.49
N ALA A 142 -13.04 -10.92 -63.96
CA ALA A 142 -11.78 -11.44 -63.44
C ALA A 142 -11.98 -12.50 -62.32
N PRO A 143 -11.22 -13.61 -62.35
CA PRO A 143 -11.31 -14.67 -61.33
C PRO A 143 -10.82 -14.20 -59.95
N ARG A 144 -11.38 -14.76 -58.88
CA ARG A 144 -10.91 -14.48 -57.50
C ARG A 144 -9.59 -15.19 -57.21
N ARG A 145 -8.46 -14.50 -57.42
CA ARG A 145 -7.08 -15.00 -57.18
C ARG A 145 -6.33 -14.22 -56.11
N PHE A 146 -5.27 -14.82 -55.57
CA PHE A 146 -4.34 -14.11 -54.68
C PHE A 146 -3.37 -13.25 -55.50
N CYS A 147 -2.85 -12.17 -54.90
CA CYS A 147 -1.68 -11.50 -55.45
C CYS A 147 -0.45 -12.41 -55.39
N GLU A 148 0.57 -12.10 -56.19
CA GLU A 148 1.79 -12.91 -56.30
C GLU A 148 2.43 -13.16 -54.93
N GLU A 149 2.52 -12.13 -54.09
CA GLU A 149 3.04 -12.28 -52.73
C GLU A 149 2.19 -13.20 -51.86
N CYS A 150 0.87 -13.02 -51.83
CA CYS A 150 -0.01 -13.86 -51.00
C CYS A 150 -0.02 -15.31 -51.47
N PHE A 151 0.07 -15.52 -52.79
CA PHE A 151 0.17 -16.85 -53.37
C PHE A 151 1.51 -17.51 -53.01
N ALA A 152 2.62 -16.77 -53.10
CA ALA A 152 3.94 -17.25 -52.69
C ALA A 152 3.97 -17.61 -51.20
N THR A 153 3.44 -16.74 -50.33
CA THR A 153 3.33 -17.03 -48.89
C THR A 153 2.43 -18.23 -48.61
N LEU A 154 1.28 -18.37 -49.29
CA LEU A 154 0.40 -19.52 -49.11
C LEU A 154 1.09 -20.85 -49.47
N ASN A 155 1.93 -20.84 -50.50
CA ASN A 155 2.69 -22.01 -50.92
C ASN A 155 3.82 -22.38 -49.96
N SER A 156 4.38 -21.40 -49.23
CA SER A 156 5.44 -21.66 -48.24
C SER A 156 4.89 -22.18 -46.90
N LEU A 157 3.63 -21.91 -46.58
CA LEU A 157 2.98 -22.36 -45.34
C LEU A 157 2.64 -23.86 -45.41
N LYS A 158 2.43 -24.49 -44.25
CA LYS A 158 1.94 -25.89 -44.11
C LYS A 158 0.87 -25.94 -43.02
N ASP A 159 -0.11 -26.82 -43.15
CA ASP A 159 -1.12 -27.00 -42.11
C ASP A 159 -0.44 -27.45 -40.80
N MET A 160 -0.83 -26.84 -39.67
CA MET A 160 -0.26 -27.11 -38.35
C MET A 160 -1.35 -27.63 -37.42
N GLU A 161 -1.01 -28.60 -36.57
CA GLU A 161 -1.88 -29.02 -35.48
C GLU A 161 -1.51 -28.26 -34.20
N LEU A 162 -2.51 -27.60 -33.62
CA LEU A 162 -2.36 -26.83 -32.39
C LEU A 162 -3.24 -27.42 -31.29
N SER A 163 -2.78 -27.36 -30.05
CA SER A 163 -3.54 -27.85 -28.90
C SER A 163 -4.80 -27.01 -28.64
N CYS A 164 -5.82 -27.67 -28.09
CA CYS A 164 -7.02 -26.99 -27.65
C CYS A 164 -6.72 -26.03 -26.49
N ARG A 165 -7.35 -24.84 -26.51
CA ARG A 165 -7.26 -23.86 -25.42
C ARG A 165 -7.89 -24.34 -24.11
N VAL A 166 -8.84 -25.27 -24.16
CA VAL A 166 -9.58 -25.74 -22.98
C VAL A 166 -8.65 -26.59 -22.12
N LYS A 167 -8.48 -26.21 -20.85
CA LYS A 167 -7.66 -26.98 -19.90
C LYS A 167 -8.26 -28.37 -19.68
N GLY A 168 -7.40 -29.40 -19.72
CA GLY A 168 -7.82 -30.81 -19.60
C GLY A 168 -8.31 -31.45 -20.90
N CYS A 169 -8.20 -30.76 -22.05
CA CYS A 169 -8.49 -31.34 -23.35
C CYS A 169 -7.19 -31.62 -24.13
N ASP A 170 -6.92 -32.90 -24.41
CA ASP A 170 -5.70 -33.31 -25.14
C ASP A 170 -5.83 -33.25 -26.67
N ARG A 171 -6.97 -32.81 -27.18
CA ARG A 171 -7.22 -32.76 -28.62
C ARG A 171 -6.61 -31.53 -29.28
N SER A 172 -6.27 -31.69 -30.55
CA SER A 172 -5.76 -30.62 -31.40
C SER A 172 -6.85 -30.06 -32.33
N PHE A 173 -6.57 -28.94 -32.97
CA PHE A 173 -7.30 -28.42 -34.12
C PHE A 173 -6.32 -28.07 -35.24
N VAL A 174 -6.81 -28.14 -36.48
CA VAL A 174 -5.98 -27.85 -37.67
C VAL A 174 -6.00 -26.34 -37.95
N TRP A 175 -4.83 -25.72 -37.83
CA TRP A 175 -4.59 -24.35 -38.29
C TRP A 175 -4.10 -24.40 -39.73
N ASN A 176 -5.02 -24.20 -40.67
CA ASN A 176 -4.70 -24.36 -42.09
C ASN A 176 -3.90 -23.19 -42.67
N ARG A 177 -3.21 -23.43 -43.80
CA ARG A 177 -2.36 -22.44 -44.49
C ARG A 177 -3.08 -21.13 -44.82
N TYR A 178 -4.37 -21.19 -45.13
CA TYR A 178 -5.17 -20.00 -45.45
C TYR A 178 -5.40 -19.13 -44.19
N GLN A 179 -5.74 -19.74 -43.06
CA GLN A 179 -5.88 -19.05 -41.78
C GLN A 179 -4.55 -18.50 -41.26
N GLN A 180 -3.44 -19.20 -41.52
CA GLN A 180 -2.09 -18.71 -41.24
C GLN A 180 -1.76 -17.46 -42.07
N LEU A 181 -2.09 -17.47 -43.36
CA LEU A 181 -1.91 -16.31 -44.24
C LEU A 181 -2.71 -15.08 -43.76
N GLU A 182 -3.98 -15.28 -43.37
CA GLU A 182 -4.80 -14.21 -42.76
C GLU A 182 -4.17 -13.69 -41.45
N HIS A 183 -3.60 -14.56 -40.63
CA HIS A 183 -2.93 -14.19 -39.38
C HIS A 183 -1.70 -13.32 -39.63
N VAL A 184 -0.81 -13.74 -40.55
CA VAL A 184 0.40 -12.98 -40.93
C VAL A 184 0.04 -11.64 -41.52
N ARG A 185 -0.97 -11.59 -42.41
CA ARG A 185 -1.40 -10.34 -43.04
C ARG A 185 -2.14 -9.40 -42.08
N SER A 186 -2.64 -9.90 -40.95
CA SER A 186 -3.12 -9.08 -39.84
C SER A 186 -2.00 -8.48 -38.96
N GLY A 187 -0.73 -8.68 -39.33
CA GLY A 187 0.43 -8.15 -38.62
C GLY A 187 0.91 -9.02 -37.45
N LYS A 188 0.47 -10.28 -37.36
CA LYS A 188 0.78 -11.19 -36.25
C LYS A 188 1.77 -12.28 -36.70
N SER A 189 2.72 -12.64 -35.83
CA SER A 189 3.73 -13.67 -36.14
C SER A 189 3.14 -15.08 -36.11
N LEU A 190 3.71 -15.99 -36.91
CA LEU A 190 3.42 -17.42 -36.86
C LEU A 190 3.86 -18.06 -35.54
N ASP A 191 4.81 -17.46 -34.82
CA ASP A 191 5.30 -17.94 -33.52
C ASP A 191 4.27 -17.80 -32.40
N ASN A 192 3.22 -16.99 -32.61
CA ASN A 192 2.15 -16.77 -31.63
C ASN A 192 0.80 -17.22 -32.20
N PRO A 193 0.58 -18.54 -32.33
CA PRO A 193 -0.64 -19.07 -32.93
C PRO A 193 -1.90 -18.73 -32.12
N PRO A 194 -3.06 -18.65 -32.77
CA PRO A 194 -4.31 -18.34 -32.09
C PRO A 194 -4.75 -19.49 -31.15
N LEU A 195 -5.11 -19.17 -29.91
CA LEU A 195 -5.68 -20.12 -28.96
C LEU A 195 -7.18 -20.36 -29.27
N ARG A 196 -7.51 -21.52 -29.84
CA ARG A 196 -8.89 -21.92 -30.21
C ARG A 196 -9.34 -23.20 -29.52
N MET A 197 -10.65 -23.43 -29.49
CA MET A 197 -11.22 -24.71 -29.09
C MET A 197 -11.10 -25.72 -30.24
N CYS A 198 -10.95 -27.01 -29.93
CA CYS A 198 -11.14 -28.06 -30.94
C CYS A 198 -12.63 -28.20 -31.28
N ASP A 199 -12.95 -28.84 -32.40
CA ASP A 199 -14.32 -28.90 -32.93
C ASP A 199 -15.32 -29.49 -31.93
N ASP A 200 -14.92 -30.49 -31.16
CA ASP A 200 -15.80 -31.12 -30.18
C ASP A 200 -15.98 -30.28 -28.91
N CYS A 201 -14.92 -29.63 -28.41
CA CYS A 201 -15.04 -28.65 -27.33
C CYS A 201 -15.93 -27.48 -27.76
N PHE A 202 -15.84 -27.03 -29.02
CA PHE A 202 -16.68 -25.98 -29.56
C PHE A 202 -18.16 -26.41 -29.67
N LYS A 203 -18.43 -27.63 -30.15
CA LYS A 203 -19.78 -28.20 -30.19
C LYS A 203 -20.39 -28.28 -28.79
N GLN A 204 -19.63 -28.79 -27.81
CA GLN A 204 -20.10 -28.87 -26.43
C GLN A 204 -20.30 -27.49 -25.80
N PHE A 205 -19.38 -26.55 -26.02
CA PHE A 205 -19.52 -25.17 -25.53
C PHE A 205 -20.86 -24.54 -25.95
N ASN A 206 -21.28 -24.76 -27.20
CA ASN A 206 -22.55 -24.23 -27.72
C ASN A 206 -23.80 -24.85 -27.06
N THR A 207 -23.66 -25.99 -26.37
CA THR A 207 -24.77 -26.61 -25.62
C THR A 207 -24.86 -26.11 -24.18
N LEU A 208 -23.76 -25.57 -23.63
CA LEU A 208 -23.68 -25.10 -22.27
C LEU A 208 -24.19 -23.66 -22.16
N LYS A 209 -24.82 -23.34 -21.02
CA LYS A 209 -25.30 -22.00 -20.69
C LYS A 209 -24.77 -21.59 -19.32
N ASN A 210 -24.60 -20.28 -19.13
CA ASN A 210 -24.24 -19.75 -17.82
C ASN A 210 -25.32 -20.15 -16.80
N SER A 211 -24.90 -20.62 -15.64
CA SER A 211 -25.79 -20.95 -14.52
C SER A 211 -25.42 -20.13 -13.29
N GLU A 212 -26.40 -19.83 -12.45
CA GLU A 212 -26.18 -19.11 -11.19
C GLU A 212 -26.06 -20.11 -10.05
N GLN A 213 -24.96 -20.01 -9.29
CA GLN A 213 -24.65 -20.91 -8.18
C GLN A 213 -24.62 -20.13 -6.86
N PRO A 214 -25.03 -20.74 -5.72
CA PRO A 214 -25.03 -20.05 -4.44
C PRO A 214 -23.62 -19.70 -3.97
N CYS A 215 -23.49 -18.59 -3.25
CA CYS A 215 -22.24 -18.20 -2.60
C CYS A 215 -21.83 -19.22 -1.53
N LYS A 216 -20.52 -19.53 -1.47
CA LYS A 216 -19.90 -20.37 -0.44
C LYS A 216 -20.11 -19.87 1.00
N ILE A 217 -20.30 -18.56 1.17
CA ILE A 217 -20.35 -17.96 2.51
C ILE A 217 -21.71 -18.23 3.15
N HIS A 218 -21.69 -18.93 4.29
CA HIS A 218 -22.90 -19.23 5.06
C HIS A 218 -23.63 -17.94 5.47
N GLY A 219 -24.92 -17.84 5.12
CA GLY A 219 -25.74 -16.65 5.36
C GLY A 219 -25.73 -15.59 4.25
N CYS A 220 -24.90 -15.74 3.21
CA CYS A 220 -24.96 -14.91 2.01
C CYS A 220 -26.06 -15.42 1.06
N LYS A 221 -26.92 -14.52 0.58
CA LYS A 221 -28.01 -14.83 -0.36
C LYS A 221 -27.65 -14.63 -1.83
N ASN A 222 -26.46 -14.09 -2.10
CA ASN A 222 -26.04 -13.76 -3.46
C ASN A 222 -25.52 -15.00 -4.18
N THR A 223 -25.55 -14.95 -5.50
CA THR A 223 -25.04 -16.01 -6.38
C THR A 223 -23.76 -15.56 -7.08
N TRP A 224 -23.09 -16.53 -7.70
CA TRP A 224 -22.02 -16.28 -8.67
C TRP A 224 -22.34 -17.00 -9.97
N THR A 225 -21.91 -16.41 -11.07
CA THR A 225 -22.13 -16.96 -12.40
C THR A 225 -21.10 -18.05 -12.70
N TYR A 226 -21.56 -19.28 -12.84
CA TYR A 226 -20.78 -20.40 -13.33
C TYR A 226 -20.84 -20.40 -14.86
N SER A 227 -19.77 -19.93 -15.49
CA SER A 227 -19.75 -19.70 -16.94
C SER A 227 -19.74 -21.01 -17.73
N ALA A 228 -20.34 -21.00 -18.92
CA ALA A 228 -20.32 -22.13 -19.84
C ALA A 228 -18.89 -22.62 -20.17
N TYR A 229 -17.91 -21.70 -20.14
CA TYR A 229 -16.50 -22.03 -20.38
C TYR A 229 -15.89 -22.83 -19.22
N GLU A 230 -16.13 -22.41 -17.98
CA GLU A 230 -15.66 -23.13 -16.79
C GLU A 230 -16.40 -24.46 -16.58
N GLN A 231 -17.65 -24.54 -17.01
CA GLN A 231 -18.39 -25.80 -17.10
C GLN A 231 -17.68 -26.79 -18.03
N LEU A 232 -17.26 -26.32 -19.20
CA LEU A 232 -16.52 -27.13 -20.16
C LEU A 232 -15.15 -27.57 -19.64
N GLU A 233 -14.40 -26.68 -18.98
CA GLU A 233 -13.11 -27.05 -18.36
C GLU A 233 -13.30 -28.11 -17.26
N LEU A 234 -14.31 -27.98 -16.42
CA LEU A 234 -14.61 -28.98 -15.39
C LEU A 234 -15.02 -30.32 -16.01
N LEU A 235 -15.87 -30.30 -17.04
CA LEU A 235 -16.28 -31.50 -17.78
C LEU A 235 -15.09 -32.24 -18.39
N ARG A 236 -14.06 -31.53 -18.86
CA ARG A 236 -12.85 -32.13 -19.43
C ARG A 236 -11.86 -32.62 -18.39
N ALA A 237 -11.82 -31.98 -17.22
CA ALA A 237 -11.01 -32.43 -16.10
C ALA A 237 -11.64 -33.62 -15.34
N THR A 238 -12.95 -33.86 -15.49
CA THR A 238 -13.65 -34.93 -14.79
C THR A 238 -13.51 -36.25 -15.57
N PRO A 239 -13.10 -37.36 -14.93
CA PRO A 239 -13.02 -38.68 -15.58
C PRO A 239 -14.37 -39.15 -16.13
N GLU A 240 -14.33 -40.00 -17.17
CA GLU A 240 -15.53 -40.58 -17.77
C GLU A 240 -16.35 -41.39 -16.74
N GLY A 241 -17.61 -40.99 -16.51
CA GLY A 241 -18.55 -41.67 -15.62
C GLY A 241 -18.86 -40.92 -14.31
N GLU A 242 -18.10 -39.87 -13.97
CA GLU A 242 -18.37 -39.03 -12.81
C GLU A 242 -19.17 -37.76 -13.17
N THR A 243 -20.10 -37.36 -12.30
CA THR A 243 -20.83 -36.11 -12.48
C THR A 243 -19.99 -34.93 -11.99
N PRO A 244 -19.70 -33.91 -12.83
CA PRO A 244 -18.91 -32.76 -12.44
C PRO A 244 -19.61 -31.97 -11.34
N THR A 245 -18.91 -31.73 -10.22
CA THR A 245 -19.43 -30.94 -9.10
C THR A 245 -18.98 -29.48 -9.21
N PRO A 246 -19.91 -28.50 -9.25
CA PRO A 246 -19.54 -27.09 -9.34
C PRO A 246 -18.62 -26.66 -8.19
N PRO A 247 -17.57 -25.87 -8.46
CA PRO A 247 -16.64 -25.43 -7.43
C PRO A 247 -17.31 -24.48 -6.43
N SER A 248 -17.00 -24.63 -5.14
CA SER A 248 -17.54 -23.74 -4.10
C SER A 248 -16.79 -22.39 -4.10
N ARG A 249 -17.46 -21.33 -4.59
CA ARG A 249 -16.87 -19.98 -4.73
C ARG A 249 -17.69 -18.89 -4.02
N MET A 250 -17.04 -17.77 -3.74
CA MET A 250 -17.71 -16.57 -3.21
C MET A 250 -18.43 -15.83 -4.33
N CYS A 251 -19.55 -15.17 -4.04
CA CYS A 251 -20.14 -14.19 -4.95
C CYS A 251 -19.20 -13.00 -5.17
N LYS A 252 -19.46 -12.23 -6.23
CA LYS A 252 -18.69 -11.04 -6.59
C LYS A 252 -18.50 -10.10 -5.40
N ASP A 253 -19.59 -9.75 -4.72
CA ASP A 253 -19.54 -8.81 -3.58
C ASP A 253 -18.71 -9.35 -2.40
N CYS A 254 -18.86 -10.63 -2.05
CA CYS A 254 -18.09 -11.25 -0.97
C CYS A 254 -16.61 -11.32 -1.34
N PHE A 255 -16.28 -11.62 -2.59
CA PHE A 255 -14.91 -11.70 -3.09
C PHE A 255 -14.24 -10.33 -3.13
N GLU A 256 -14.92 -9.31 -3.65
CA GLU A 256 -14.45 -7.93 -3.67
C GLU A 256 -14.24 -7.39 -2.25
N PHE A 257 -15.17 -7.66 -1.33
CA PHE A 257 -14.98 -7.32 0.08
C PHE A 257 -13.77 -8.04 0.67
N TYR A 258 -13.62 -9.34 0.45
CA TYR A 258 -12.53 -10.13 1.03
C TYR A 258 -11.14 -9.68 0.53
N ASN A 259 -11.05 -9.25 -0.73
CA ASN A 259 -9.79 -8.74 -1.30
C ASN A 259 -9.49 -7.30 -0.90
N SER A 260 -10.51 -6.47 -0.67
CA SER A 260 -10.33 -5.07 -0.25
C SER A 260 -10.13 -4.92 1.26
N ALA A 261 -10.75 -5.79 2.07
CA ALA A 261 -10.56 -5.81 3.50
C ALA A 261 -9.12 -6.17 3.85
N LYS A 262 -8.63 -5.66 4.99
CA LYS A 262 -7.33 -6.00 5.59
C LYS A 262 -7.56 -6.46 7.01
N ASP A 263 -6.67 -7.30 7.53
CA ASP A 263 -6.74 -7.69 8.94
C ASP A 263 -6.48 -6.45 9.82
N VAL A 264 -7.31 -6.28 10.85
CA VAL A 264 -7.28 -5.10 11.73
C VAL A 264 -7.03 -5.55 13.16
N GLU A 265 -6.08 -4.92 13.84
CA GLU A 265 -5.87 -5.12 15.27
C GLU A 265 -6.90 -4.34 16.07
N VAL A 266 -7.69 -5.05 16.88
CA VAL A 266 -8.77 -4.48 17.69
C VAL A 266 -8.44 -4.63 19.18
N PRO A 267 -8.67 -3.59 20.01
CA PRO A 267 -8.44 -3.69 21.45
C PRO A 267 -9.20 -4.85 22.09
N CYS A 268 -8.58 -5.45 23.11
CA CYS A 268 -9.24 -6.43 23.98
C CYS A 268 -10.49 -5.83 24.63
N ARG A 269 -11.52 -6.66 24.82
CA ARG A 269 -12.77 -6.29 25.52
C ARG A 269 -12.53 -5.74 26.93
N ASN A 270 -11.47 -6.16 27.61
CA ASN A 270 -11.15 -5.72 28.97
C ASN A 270 -10.48 -4.34 28.92
N ARG A 271 -11.13 -3.33 29.50
CA ARG A 271 -10.71 -1.90 29.46
C ARG A 271 -9.32 -1.59 30.05
N GLY A 272 -8.73 -2.50 30.82
CA GLY A 272 -7.36 -2.36 31.36
C GLY A 272 -6.29 -3.16 30.59
N CYS A 273 -6.69 -4.02 29.66
CA CYS A 273 -5.75 -4.80 28.87
C CYS A 273 -5.26 -3.96 27.67
N LYS A 274 -3.93 -3.85 27.52
CA LYS A 274 -3.31 -3.14 26.40
C LYS A 274 -3.21 -3.97 25.12
N ASN A 275 -3.46 -5.28 25.21
CA ASN A 275 -3.29 -6.19 24.07
C ASN A 275 -4.47 -6.11 23.10
N THR A 276 -4.19 -6.48 21.86
CA THR A 276 -5.16 -6.53 20.77
C THR A 276 -5.49 -7.97 20.39
N TRP A 277 -6.49 -8.12 19.53
CA TRP A 277 -6.75 -9.34 18.80
C TRP A 277 -7.01 -9.02 17.33
N THR A 278 -6.65 -9.95 16.46
CA THR A 278 -6.77 -9.77 15.01
C THR A 278 -8.20 -9.98 14.55
N TRP A 279 -8.84 -8.91 14.09
CA TRP A 279 -10.12 -8.95 13.40
C TRP A 279 -9.90 -9.31 11.93
N THR A 280 -9.86 -10.61 11.66
CA THR A 280 -9.53 -11.12 10.33
C THR A 280 -10.59 -10.77 9.28
N ARG A 281 -10.18 -10.68 8.01
CA ARG A 281 -11.07 -10.42 6.86
C ARG A 281 -12.29 -11.36 6.82
N SER A 282 -12.11 -12.63 7.19
CA SER A 282 -13.20 -13.61 7.30
C SER A 282 -14.23 -13.24 8.36
N ILE A 283 -13.79 -12.80 9.55
CA ILE A 283 -14.68 -12.37 10.64
C ILE A 283 -15.37 -11.05 10.25
N GLN A 284 -14.67 -10.14 9.58
CA GLN A 284 -15.25 -8.90 9.06
C GLN A 284 -16.39 -9.19 8.07
N LEU A 285 -16.16 -10.12 7.13
CA LEU A 285 -17.17 -10.52 6.16
C LEU A 285 -18.40 -11.14 6.83
N ALA A 286 -18.20 -12.03 7.81
CA ALA A 286 -19.30 -12.60 8.59
C ALA A 286 -20.07 -11.51 9.37
N THR A 287 -19.36 -10.56 9.98
CA THR A 287 -19.94 -9.44 10.73
C THR A 287 -20.80 -8.56 9.82
N ARG A 288 -20.33 -8.27 8.61
CA ARG A 288 -21.05 -7.53 7.57
C ARG A 288 -22.33 -8.24 7.14
N LEU A 289 -22.28 -9.56 6.92
CA LEU A 289 -23.47 -10.33 6.54
C LEU A 289 -24.55 -10.33 7.65
N HIS A 290 -24.13 -10.24 8.91
CA HIS A 290 -25.04 -10.05 10.05
C HIS A 290 -25.49 -8.59 10.26
N GLY A 291 -25.22 -7.69 9.32
CA GLY A 291 -25.63 -6.28 9.37
C GLY A 291 -24.85 -5.43 10.39
N ARG A 292 -23.72 -5.92 10.90
CA ARG A 292 -22.89 -5.22 11.86
C ARG A 292 -21.67 -4.63 11.14
N GLN A 293 -21.27 -3.42 11.52
CA GLN A 293 -20.07 -2.77 10.98
C GLN A 293 -18.93 -2.64 12.00
N ARG A 294 -19.20 -2.94 13.28
CA ARG A 294 -18.22 -2.82 14.36
C ARG A 294 -17.68 -4.19 14.73
N PRO A 295 -16.39 -4.28 15.12
CA PRO A 295 -15.83 -5.52 15.60
C PRO A 295 -16.58 -6.01 16.85
N PRO A 296 -16.81 -7.32 17.00
CA PRO A 296 -17.38 -7.88 18.22
C PRO A 296 -16.44 -7.68 19.41
N ALA A 297 -17.00 -7.48 20.61
CA ALA A 297 -16.20 -7.40 21.83
C ALA A 297 -15.62 -8.78 22.18
N ARG A 298 -14.33 -9.00 21.90
CA ARG A 298 -13.61 -10.25 22.16
C ARG A 298 -12.39 -10.03 23.07
N LEU A 299 -11.97 -11.09 23.74
CA LEU A 299 -10.74 -11.10 24.53
C LEU A 299 -9.54 -11.30 23.60
N CYS A 300 -8.40 -10.69 23.93
CA CYS A 300 -7.12 -11.05 23.33
C CYS A 300 -6.74 -12.50 23.68
N GLU A 301 -5.78 -13.05 22.95
CA GLU A 301 -5.32 -14.43 23.12
C GLU A 301 -4.85 -14.70 24.56
N GLU A 302 -4.06 -13.79 25.14
CA GLU A 302 -3.59 -13.89 26.52
C GLU A 302 -4.71 -13.82 27.56
N CYS A 303 -5.68 -12.91 27.39
CA CYS A 303 -6.83 -12.82 28.28
C CYS A 303 -7.71 -14.08 28.18
N ASN A 304 -7.85 -14.66 26.98
CA ASN A 304 -8.60 -15.89 26.78
C ASN A 304 -7.88 -17.09 27.41
N ALA A 305 -6.56 -17.16 27.27
CA ALA A 305 -5.74 -18.18 27.93
C ALA A 305 -5.83 -18.06 29.46
N THR A 306 -5.72 -16.83 30.00
CA THR A 306 -5.84 -16.57 31.43
C THR A 306 -7.24 -16.91 31.95
N LEU A 307 -8.30 -16.61 31.19
CA LEU A 307 -9.66 -16.95 31.59
C LEU A 307 -9.87 -18.46 31.72
N LYS A 308 -9.22 -19.26 30.86
CA LYS A 308 -9.28 -20.73 30.93
C LYS A 308 -8.57 -21.33 32.14
N THR A 309 -7.59 -20.61 32.70
CA THR A 309 -6.83 -21.08 33.87
C THR A 309 -7.44 -20.61 35.20
N LEU A 310 -8.20 -19.51 35.18
CA LEU A 310 -8.89 -19.01 36.37
C LEU A 310 -10.12 -19.86 36.70
N SER A 311 -10.24 -20.24 37.96
CA SER A 311 -11.45 -20.81 38.55
C SER A 311 -12.12 -19.80 39.49
N ASP A 312 -13.39 -20.03 39.79
CA ASP A 312 -14.10 -19.21 40.77
C ASP A 312 -13.49 -19.41 42.17
N ARG A 313 -13.34 -18.32 42.93
CA ARG A 313 -12.69 -18.31 44.24
C ARG A 313 -13.62 -17.75 45.30
N GLU A 314 -13.67 -18.39 46.47
CA GLU A 314 -14.34 -17.82 47.63
C GLU A 314 -13.44 -16.80 48.34
N VAL A 315 -13.98 -15.62 48.61
CA VAL A 315 -13.26 -14.52 49.26
C VAL A 315 -13.99 -14.13 50.55
N PRO A 316 -13.29 -13.87 51.66
CA PRO A 316 -13.92 -13.42 52.92
C PRO A 316 -14.72 -12.11 52.77
N CYS A 317 -15.76 -11.99 53.57
CA CYS A 317 -16.55 -10.77 53.69
C CYS A 317 -15.72 -9.62 54.29
N MET A 318 -15.91 -8.41 53.77
CA MET A 318 -15.27 -7.18 54.28
C MET A 318 -15.75 -6.79 55.69
N VAL A 319 -16.96 -7.17 56.10
CA VAL A 319 -17.53 -6.78 57.40
C VAL A 319 -16.77 -7.46 58.55
N GLN A 320 -16.24 -6.67 59.47
CA GLN A 320 -15.51 -7.15 60.65
C GLN A 320 -16.38 -8.07 61.50
N GLY A 321 -15.87 -9.25 61.85
CA GLY A 321 -16.58 -10.28 62.63
C GLY A 321 -17.43 -11.24 61.79
N CYS A 322 -17.65 -10.96 60.50
CA CYS A 322 -18.37 -11.87 59.62
C CYS A 322 -17.48 -13.02 59.13
N LYS A 323 -17.93 -14.27 59.29
CA LYS A 323 -17.26 -15.48 58.77
C LYS A 323 -17.70 -15.88 57.36
N GLY A 324 -18.63 -15.14 56.76
CA GLY A 324 -19.18 -15.45 55.44
C GLY A 324 -18.19 -15.14 54.31
N THR A 325 -18.36 -15.82 53.18
CA THR A 325 -17.59 -15.60 51.95
C THR A 325 -18.50 -15.13 50.82
N TRP A 326 -17.90 -14.59 49.76
CA TRP A 326 -18.58 -14.30 48.49
C TRP A 326 -17.80 -14.88 47.32
N LEU A 327 -18.51 -15.18 46.23
CA LEU A 327 -17.93 -15.84 45.07
C LEU A 327 -17.31 -14.82 44.11
N TYR A 328 -15.99 -14.86 43.97
CA TYR A 328 -15.25 -14.07 43.01
C TYR A 328 -15.11 -14.85 41.70
N LYS A 329 -15.92 -14.47 40.70
CA LYS A 329 -15.99 -15.20 39.43
C LYS A 329 -14.75 -14.98 38.57
N ALA A 330 -14.30 -16.01 37.85
CA ALA A 330 -13.11 -15.94 36.98
C ALA A 330 -13.11 -14.75 35.98
N PRO A 331 -14.23 -14.37 35.32
CA PRO A 331 -14.26 -13.20 34.45
C PRO A 331 -14.06 -11.87 35.19
N ASP A 332 -14.53 -11.77 36.43
CA ASP A 332 -14.36 -10.59 37.29
C ASP A 332 -12.91 -10.48 37.74
N GLN A 333 -12.32 -11.61 38.15
CA GLN A 333 -10.90 -11.74 38.49
C GLN A 333 -9.99 -11.24 37.36
N LEU A 334 -10.25 -11.70 36.13
CA LEU A 334 -9.48 -11.28 34.98
C LEU A 334 -9.62 -9.77 34.71
N ARG A 335 -10.83 -9.23 34.83
CA ARG A 335 -11.10 -7.80 34.60
C ARG A 335 -10.38 -6.92 35.62
N ASP A 336 -10.45 -7.27 36.90
CA ASP A 336 -9.80 -6.52 37.97
C ASP A 336 -8.27 -6.62 37.86
N LYS A 337 -7.74 -7.81 37.52
CA LYS A 337 -6.32 -8.01 37.19
C LYS A 337 -5.86 -7.13 36.02
N CYS A 338 -6.64 -7.06 34.93
CA CYS A 338 -6.32 -6.17 33.81
C CYS A 338 -6.33 -4.69 34.21
N LEU A 339 -7.14 -4.29 35.20
CA LEU A 339 -7.20 -2.92 35.71
C LEU A 339 -6.12 -2.62 36.76
N GLY A 340 -5.26 -3.58 37.11
CA GLY A 340 -4.29 -3.44 38.19
C GLY A 340 -4.94 -3.28 39.57
N LYS A 341 -6.16 -3.77 39.75
CA LYS A 341 -6.89 -3.70 41.01
C LYS A 341 -6.65 -4.95 41.83
N ASP A 342 -6.45 -4.77 43.13
CA ASP A 342 -6.48 -5.85 44.10
C ASP A 342 -7.88 -6.46 44.23
N THR A 343 -7.95 -7.60 44.90
CA THR A 343 -9.22 -8.30 45.15
C THR A 343 -10.20 -7.33 45.83
N PRO A 344 -11.39 -7.08 45.25
CA PRO A 344 -12.30 -6.09 45.79
C PRO A 344 -12.82 -6.54 47.16
N GLN A 345 -12.86 -5.63 48.13
CA GLN A 345 -13.46 -5.90 49.41
C GLN A 345 -14.98 -5.78 49.29
N LYS A 346 -15.67 -6.93 49.21
CA LYS A 346 -17.14 -7.00 49.12
C LYS A 346 -17.75 -7.67 50.34
N ARG A 347 -19.03 -7.43 50.55
CA ARG A 347 -19.84 -8.08 51.59
C ARG A 347 -20.33 -9.43 51.06
N CYS A 348 -20.50 -10.42 51.94
CA CYS A 348 -21.21 -11.65 51.59
C CYS A 348 -22.69 -11.37 51.32
N ALA A 349 -23.37 -12.29 50.64
CA ALA A 349 -24.80 -12.17 50.32
C ALA A 349 -25.63 -11.89 51.58
N ALA A 350 -25.41 -12.64 52.67
CA ALA A 350 -26.13 -12.45 53.93
C ALA A 350 -25.96 -11.04 54.54
N CYS A 351 -24.74 -10.47 54.55
CA CYS A 351 -24.52 -9.11 55.03
C CYS A 351 -25.15 -8.06 54.11
N GLN A 352 -25.14 -8.31 52.80
CA GLN A 352 -25.76 -7.41 51.83
C GLN A 352 -27.29 -7.43 51.96
N ASP A 353 -27.88 -8.60 52.14
CA ASP A 353 -29.32 -8.79 52.35
C ASP A 353 -29.77 -8.19 53.68
N PHE A 354 -28.95 -8.30 54.74
CA PHE A 354 -29.24 -7.64 56.02
C PHE A 354 -29.37 -6.13 55.84
N LEU A 355 -28.37 -5.49 55.23
CA LEU A 355 -28.37 -4.04 55.02
C LEU A 355 -29.48 -3.54 54.08
N ALA A 356 -29.93 -4.38 53.15
CA ALA A 356 -31.02 -4.03 52.23
C ALA A 356 -32.40 -4.11 52.89
N ASN A 357 -32.58 -5.05 53.84
CA ASN A 357 -33.91 -5.37 54.40
C ASN A 357 -34.15 -4.80 55.80
N HIS A 358 -33.14 -4.25 56.47
CA HIS A 358 -33.28 -3.64 57.80
C HIS A 358 -33.28 -2.11 57.69
N GLN A 359 -33.99 -1.45 58.61
CA GLN A 359 -34.12 0.01 58.68
C GLN A 359 -33.41 0.57 59.91
N PRO A 360 -32.93 1.83 59.88
CA PRO A 360 -32.36 2.48 61.06
C PRO A 360 -33.35 2.51 62.22
N GLU A 361 -32.85 2.32 63.44
CA GLU A 361 -33.65 2.38 64.67
C GLU A 361 -33.24 3.62 65.49
N GLU A 362 -34.18 4.19 66.25
CA GLU A 362 -33.89 5.26 67.20
C GLU A 362 -33.84 4.71 68.63
N LEU A 363 -32.72 4.91 69.32
CA LEU A 363 -32.54 4.52 70.72
C LEU A 363 -32.57 5.76 71.62
N GLN A 364 -32.90 5.61 72.90
CA GLN A 364 -32.83 6.73 73.85
C GLN A 364 -31.53 6.69 74.64
N CYS A 365 -30.86 7.83 74.76
CA CYS A 365 -29.67 7.98 75.59
C CYS A 365 -30.02 7.85 77.08
N GLU A 366 -29.35 6.95 77.80
CA GLU A 366 -29.59 6.71 79.22
C GLU A 366 -29.25 7.92 80.11
N GLN A 367 -28.36 8.81 79.66
CA GLN A 367 -27.88 9.96 80.44
C GLN A 367 -28.67 11.25 80.20
N CYS A 368 -29.07 11.52 78.96
CA CYS A 368 -29.71 12.80 78.60
C CYS A 368 -31.05 12.63 77.86
N GLY A 369 -31.51 11.40 77.62
CA GLY A 369 -32.78 11.10 76.96
C GLY A 369 -32.84 11.41 75.46
N LYS A 370 -31.79 12.00 74.87
CA LYS A 370 -31.73 12.31 73.43
C LYS A 370 -31.80 11.04 72.58
N ALA A 371 -32.49 11.12 71.44
CA ALA A 371 -32.54 10.06 70.45
C ALA A 371 -31.15 9.83 69.81
N ILE A 372 -30.72 8.58 69.75
CA ILE A 372 -29.51 8.08 69.11
C ILE A 372 -29.95 7.39 67.83
N SER A 373 -29.50 7.89 66.68
CA SER A 373 -29.71 7.24 65.39
C SER A 373 -28.82 6.01 65.30
N TRP A 374 -29.39 4.81 65.46
CA TRP A 374 -28.68 3.55 65.35
C TRP A 374 -28.80 3.00 63.93
N SER A 375 -27.72 3.18 63.16
CA SER A 375 -27.69 2.85 61.74
C SER A 375 -27.73 1.34 61.50
N VAL A 376 -28.25 0.93 60.34
CA VAL A 376 -28.32 -0.48 59.93
C VAL A 376 -26.93 -1.15 59.90
N GLN A 377 -25.88 -0.37 59.65
CA GLN A 377 -24.49 -0.84 59.67
C GLN A 377 -24.02 -1.17 61.10
N GLU A 378 -24.39 -0.37 62.09
CA GLU A 378 -24.08 -0.62 63.51
C GLU A 378 -24.93 -1.76 64.08
N GLN A 379 -26.18 -1.89 63.63
CA GLN A 379 -27.03 -3.04 63.95
C GLN A 379 -26.41 -4.35 63.45
N LEU A 380 -25.90 -4.37 62.21
CA LEU A 380 -25.20 -5.52 61.65
C LEU A 380 -23.95 -5.88 62.47
N LEU A 381 -23.12 -4.90 62.84
CA LEU A 381 -21.93 -5.13 63.66
C LEU A 381 -22.29 -5.63 65.07
N CYS A 382 -23.43 -5.16 65.61
CA CYS A 382 -23.96 -5.67 66.88
C CYS A 382 -24.42 -7.12 66.77
N GLN A 383 -25.09 -7.51 65.68
CA GLN A 383 -25.48 -8.89 65.44
C GLN A 383 -24.27 -9.81 65.23
N LEU A 384 -23.20 -9.29 64.62
CA LEU A 384 -21.93 -10.01 64.43
C LEU A 384 -21.04 -10.03 65.68
N GLY A 385 -21.45 -9.38 66.77
CA GLY A 385 -20.75 -9.38 68.06
C GLY A 385 -19.47 -8.54 68.09
N THR A 386 -19.25 -7.65 67.12
CA THR A 386 -18.08 -6.75 67.05
C THR A 386 -18.35 -5.36 67.60
N PHE A 387 -19.62 -5.01 67.80
CA PHE A 387 -20.05 -3.72 68.31
C PHE A 387 -21.11 -3.91 69.39
N ASN A 388 -21.06 -3.12 70.46
CA ASN A 388 -22.11 -3.14 71.48
C ASN A 388 -23.18 -2.11 71.15
N LYS A 389 -24.45 -2.45 71.38
CA LYS A 389 -25.57 -1.52 71.22
C LYS A 389 -25.28 -0.21 71.98
N PRO A 390 -25.36 0.96 71.33
CA PRO A 390 -25.00 2.22 71.96
C PRO A 390 -26.05 2.62 73.01
N THR A 391 -25.60 2.92 74.23
CA THR A 391 -26.45 3.33 75.36
C THR A 391 -26.42 4.83 75.64
N ARG A 392 -25.41 5.55 75.12
CA ARG A 392 -25.19 6.99 75.31
C ARG A 392 -25.00 7.71 73.98
N CYS A 393 -25.42 8.98 73.90
CA CYS A 393 -25.28 9.78 72.68
C CYS A 393 -23.87 10.34 72.48
N ALA A 394 -23.54 10.72 71.25
CA ALA A 394 -22.21 11.21 70.86
C ALA A 394 -21.75 12.44 71.66
N GLU A 395 -22.67 13.32 72.07
CA GLU A 395 -22.33 14.49 72.91
C GLU A 395 -21.93 14.08 74.33
N CYS A 396 -22.65 13.13 74.95
CA CYS A 396 -22.31 12.62 76.28
C CYS A 396 -20.96 11.90 76.26
N VAL A 397 -20.71 11.07 75.24
CA VAL A 397 -19.41 10.40 75.04
C VAL A 397 -18.30 11.41 74.75
N GLY A 398 -18.57 12.43 73.92
CA GLY A 398 -17.62 13.49 73.59
C GLY A 398 -17.25 14.37 74.80
N SER A 399 -18.21 14.65 75.69
CA SER A 399 -17.95 15.40 76.94
C SER A 399 -17.06 14.64 77.91
N GLU A 400 -17.13 13.31 77.94
CA GLU A 400 -16.29 12.43 78.74
C GLU A 400 -14.87 12.35 78.16
N ILE A 401 -14.74 12.25 76.83
CA ILE A 401 -13.44 12.25 76.13
C ILE A 401 -12.75 13.63 76.23
N ALA A 402 -13.50 14.73 76.16
CA ALA A 402 -12.98 16.09 76.27
C ALA A 402 -12.41 16.40 77.67
N GLN A 403 -12.91 15.74 78.72
CA GLN A 403 -12.34 15.82 80.08
C GLN A 403 -11.00 15.08 80.20
N MET A 404 -10.61 14.24 79.23
CA MET A 404 -9.37 13.44 79.25
C MET A 404 -8.26 13.95 78.31
N ARG A 405 -8.47 15.01 77.50
CA ARG A 405 -7.45 15.53 76.57
C ARG A 405 -6.76 16.80 77.10
N GLN A 406 -5.43 16.78 77.20
CA GLN A 406 -4.62 18.00 77.31
C GLN A 406 -4.53 18.72 75.93
N PRO A 407 -4.44 20.06 75.90
CA PRO A 407 -4.41 20.81 74.64
C PRO A 407 -3.06 20.71 73.93
N GLU A 408 -3.08 20.42 72.63
CA GLU A 408 -1.92 20.51 71.73
C GLU A 408 -1.50 21.98 71.53
N PRO A 409 -0.20 22.27 71.38
CA PRO A 409 0.29 23.62 71.14
C PRO A 409 -0.01 24.09 69.72
N GLU A 410 -0.40 25.36 69.60
CA GLU A 410 -0.69 26.02 68.32
C GLU A 410 0.54 26.06 67.37
N PRO A 411 0.35 25.90 66.05
CA PRO A 411 1.43 25.99 65.09
C PRO A 411 1.89 27.44 64.94
N SER A 412 3.19 27.67 65.14
CA SER A 412 3.83 28.96 64.98
C SER A 412 3.81 29.41 63.51
N ALA A 413 3.45 30.67 63.31
CA ALA A 413 3.45 31.35 62.03
C ALA A 413 4.88 31.48 61.46
N SER A 414 5.13 30.95 60.27
CA SER A 414 6.16 31.41 59.29
C SER A 414 6.33 30.52 58.05
N ARG A 415 5.57 29.41 57.90
CA ARG A 415 5.74 28.48 56.76
C ARG A 415 4.59 28.62 55.76
N PRO A 416 4.87 28.76 54.45
CA PRO A 416 3.83 28.65 53.44
C PRO A 416 3.31 27.22 53.43
N VAL A 417 2.04 27.03 53.78
CA VAL A 417 1.38 25.72 53.69
C VAL A 417 0.95 25.51 52.25
N ILE A 418 1.59 24.58 51.54
CA ILE A 418 1.28 24.29 50.15
C ILE A 418 0.03 23.40 50.10
N ARG A 419 -1.08 23.96 49.61
CA ARG A 419 -2.33 23.22 49.41
C ARG A 419 -2.61 23.05 47.93
N ILE A 420 -2.39 21.83 47.43
CA ILE A 420 -2.70 21.48 46.06
C ILE A 420 -4.23 21.33 45.91
N PRO A 421 -4.88 22.05 44.98
CA PRO A 421 -6.31 21.90 44.77
C PRO A 421 -6.67 20.49 44.28
N ASN A 422 -7.71 19.90 44.87
CA ASN A 422 -8.15 18.53 44.55
C ASN A 422 -8.89 18.41 43.21
N ALA A 423 -9.42 19.51 42.68
CA ALA A 423 -10.19 19.54 41.44
C ALA A 423 -10.03 20.89 40.72
N GLY A 424 -10.19 20.87 39.40
CA GLY A 424 -10.14 22.04 38.53
C GLY A 424 -10.12 21.68 37.04
N PRO A 425 -9.93 22.66 36.15
CA PRO A 425 -10.01 22.46 34.69
C PRO A 425 -9.02 21.42 34.14
N TRP A 426 -7.92 21.16 34.84
CA TRP A 426 -6.94 20.13 34.49
C TRP A 426 -7.50 18.70 34.54
N THR A 427 -8.61 18.47 35.26
CA THR A 427 -9.25 17.14 35.37
C THR A 427 -9.97 16.70 34.10
N GLU A 428 -10.28 17.64 33.20
CA GLU A 428 -11.01 17.38 31.96
C GLU A 428 -10.17 16.67 30.89
N HIS A 429 -8.86 16.84 30.92
CA HIS A 429 -7.96 16.33 29.89
C HIS A 429 -7.06 15.21 30.44
N SER A 430 -6.97 14.09 29.73
CA SER A 430 -6.23 12.91 30.19
C SER A 430 -4.75 13.20 30.50
N ALA A 431 -4.10 14.05 29.69
CA ALA A 431 -2.70 14.41 29.87
C ALA A 431 -2.43 15.28 31.13
N THR A 432 -3.44 15.95 31.69
CA THR A 432 -3.27 16.87 32.83
C THR A 432 -4.05 16.42 34.08
N ARG A 433 -4.86 15.37 33.99
CA ARG A 433 -5.72 14.92 35.09
C ARG A 433 -4.91 14.52 36.32
N ASP A 434 -3.82 13.80 36.09
CA ASP A 434 -2.94 13.29 37.14
C ASP A 434 -1.88 14.36 37.49
N TRP A 435 -1.24 14.23 38.66
CA TRP A 435 -0.19 15.16 39.08
C TRP A 435 1.05 15.03 38.18
N PRO A 436 1.86 16.10 38.03
CA PRO A 436 3.16 15.98 37.38
C PRO A 436 3.99 14.86 38.02
N LEU A 437 4.64 14.02 37.22
CA LEU A 437 5.34 12.82 37.70
C LEU A 437 6.43 13.11 38.76
N ARG A 438 7.02 14.31 38.72
CA ARG A 438 8.06 14.75 39.66
C ARG A 438 7.50 15.57 40.84
N MET A 439 6.18 15.66 40.98
CA MET A 439 5.51 16.29 42.10
C MET A 439 5.14 15.24 43.15
N SER A 440 6.09 14.95 44.04
CA SER A 440 5.93 14.03 45.18
C SER A 440 5.63 14.78 46.49
N ALA A 441 5.22 14.05 47.53
CA ALA A 441 5.08 14.64 48.87
C ALA A 441 6.43 15.19 49.39
N GLU A 442 7.54 14.53 49.04
CA GLU A 442 8.89 14.97 49.43
C GLU A 442 9.28 16.30 48.78
N ILE A 443 9.00 16.50 47.49
CA ILE A 443 9.32 17.79 46.86
C ILE A 443 8.40 18.91 47.38
N ILE A 444 7.15 18.60 47.72
CA ILE A 444 6.25 19.56 48.34
C ILE A 444 6.81 20.01 49.69
N ASP A 445 7.20 19.07 50.55
CA ASP A 445 7.85 19.37 51.83
C ASP A 445 9.12 20.21 51.63
N ARG A 446 9.98 19.86 50.67
CA ARG A 446 11.17 20.65 50.33
C ARG A 446 10.82 22.07 49.86
N MET A 447 9.74 22.24 49.09
CA MET A 447 9.27 23.55 48.63
C MET A 447 8.70 24.40 49.78
N GLU A 448 8.03 23.79 50.77
CA GLU A 448 7.56 24.49 51.97
C GLU A 448 8.73 25.05 52.81
N HIS A 449 9.85 24.33 52.84
CA HIS A 449 11.06 24.72 53.57
C HIS A 449 12.04 25.59 52.74
N ALA A 450 11.86 25.67 51.42
CA ALA A 450 12.76 26.38 50.54
C ALA A 450 12.62 27.91 50.64
N ALA A 451 13.77 28.56 50.84
CA ALA A 451 13.88 30.01 50.81
C ALA A 451 13.77 30.56 49.39
N ILE A 452 14.28 29.83 48.39
CA ILE A 452 14.14 30.16 46.96
C ILE A 452 13.37 29.01 46.29
N ARG A 453 12.27 29.36 45.64
CA ARG A 453 11.35 28.42 44.96
C ARG A 453 11.29 28.76 43.48
N VAL A 454 11.61 27.78 42.65
CA VAL A 454 11.53 27.88 41.19
C VAL A 454 10.59 26.80 40.69
N VAL A 455 9.70 27.13 39.77
CA VAL A 455 8.80 26.15 39.14
C VAL A 455 9.10 26.11 37.65
N CYS A 456 9.54 24.95 37.16
CA CYS A 456 9.73 24.69 35.74
C CYS A 456 8.48 24.01 35.18
N ILE A 457 7.68 24.72 34.39
CA ILE A 457 6.44 24.21 33.81
C ILE A 457 6.54 24.09 32.29
N GLY A 458 6.21 22.93 31.75
CA GLY A 458 6.32 22.74 30.32
C GLY A 458 5.96 21.36 29.83
N ASP A 459 6.42 21.06 28.63
CA ASP A 459 6.17 19.83 27.91
C ASP A 459 7.24 18.75 28.19
N GLU A 460 7.40 17.79 27.27
CA GLU A 460 8.42 16.73 27.33
C GLU A 460 9.84 17.28 27.51
N LEU A 461 10.16 18.43 26.92
CA LEU A 461 11.51 18.99 26.97
C LEU A 461 11.81 19.62 28.33
N THR A 462 10.76 20.00 29.08
CA THR A 462 10.88 20.40 30.49
C THR A 462 10.96 19.19 31.41
N PHE A 463 10.22 18.12 31.12
CA PHE A 463 10.39 16.84 31.82
C PHE A 463 11.82 16.29 31.67
N SER A 464 12.43 16.48 30.50
CA SER A 464 13.84 16.26 30.17
C SER A 464 14.29 14.80 30.10
N ALA A 465 14.26 14.05 31.21
CA ALA A 465 14.82 12.70 31.28
C ALA A 465 14.05 11.80 32.26
N GLU A 466 14.07 10.48 32.02
CA GLU A 466 13.46 9.48 32.90
C GLU A 466 14.19 9.36 34.25
N ASP A 467 15.50 9.57 34.27
CA ASP A 467 16.26 9.76 35.51
C ASP A 467 16.20 11.23 35.92
N GLU A 468 15.60 11.50 37.08
CA GLU A 468 15.45 12.86 37.60
C GLU A 468 16.78 13.56 37.81
N ASN A 469 17.82 12.83 38.23
CA ASN A 469 19.14 13.41 38.52
C ASN A 469 19.85 13.92 37.26
N LYS A 470 19.40 13.46 36.10
CA LYS A 470 19.90 13.87 34.78
C LYS A 470 19.00 14.91 34.12
N SER A 471 17.84 15.22 34.70
CA SER A 471 16.93 16.22 34.18
C SER A 471 17.52 17.63 34.34
N TRP A 472 17.41 18.48 33.32
CA TRP A 472 17.94 19.85 33.42
C TRP A 472 17.35 20.66 34.59
N PRO A 473 16.08 20.50 35.03
CA PRO A 473 15.59 21.22 36.21
C PRO A 473 16.29 20.81 37.51
N LYS A 474 16.62 19.51 37.65
CA LYS A 474 17.37 19.03 38.82
C LYS A 474 18.83 19.49 38.77
N LEU A 475 19.45 19.46 37.59
CA LEU A 475 20.80 20.01 37.39
C LEU A 475 20.83 21.53 37.64
N LEU A 476 19.77 22.25 37.27
CA LEU A 476 19.62 23.66 37.58
C LEU A 476 19.53 23.90 39.08
N GLU A 477 18.75 23.11 39.82
CA GLU A 477 18.69 23.16 41.29
C GLU A 477 20.08 23.02 41.91
N MET A 478 20.83 22.00 41.50
CA MET A 478 22.18 21.76 42.01
C MET A 478 23.12 22.93 41.73
N ARG A 479 23.02 23.54 40.54
CA ARG A 479 23.87 24.67 40.14
C ARG A 479 23.51 25.94 40.88
N LEU A 480 22.21 26.24 41.01
CA LEU A 480 21.73 27.38 41.82
C LEU A 480 22.12 27.20 43.29
N GLN A 481 21.93 26.02 43.86
CA GLN A 481 22.28 25.73 45.25
C GLN A 481 23.80 25.86 45.51
N ALA A 482 24.64 25.42 44.56
CA ALA A 482 26.09 25.52 44.68
C ALA A 482 26.58 26.98 44.60
N ARG A 483 25.86 27.86 43.90
CA ARG A 483 26.23 29.26 43.73
C ARG A 483 25.62 30.20 44.77
N GLU A 484 24.59 29.74 45.47
CA GLU A 484 23.90 30.52 46.51
C GLU A 484 24.83 30.79 47.70
N ALA A 485 25.44 31.98 47.71
CA ALA A 485 26.44 32.38 48.70
C ALA A 485 25.90 32.36 50.14
N SER A 486 24.61 32.64 50.31
CA SER A 486 23.93 32.67 51.61
C SER A 486 23.56 31.28 52.15
N LYS A 487 23.85 30.20 51.41
CA LYS A 487 23.45 28.81 51.74
C LYS A 487 21.96 28.66 52.04
N ARG A 488 21.14 29.56 51.49
CA ARG A 488 19.68 29.45 51.53
C ARG A 488 19.27 28.20 50.75
N GLN A 489 18.22 27.52 51.22
CA GLN A 489 17.72 26.33 50.54
C GLN A 489 17.00 26.75 49.25
N VAL A 490 17.53 26.28 48.12
CA VAL A 490 16.93 26.42 46.79
C VAL A 490 16.20 25.12 46.45
N CYS A 491 14.96 25.25 45.99
CA CYS A 491 14.19 24.12 45.50
C CYS A 491 13.59 24.44 44.12
N VAL A 492 13.80 23.54 43.18
CA VAL A 492 13.27 23.63 41.81
C VAL A 492 12.28 22.50 41.60
N LEU A 493 11.02 22.84 41.37
CA LEU A 493 9.99 21.88 41.02
C LEU A 493 9.97 21.66 39.50
N ASN A 494 10.14 20.41 39.07
CA ASN A 494 9.89 20.01 37.69
C ASN A 494 8.40 19.68 37.49
N ALA A 495 7.63 20.66 37.04
CA ALA A 495 6.23 20.48 36.63
C ALA A 495 6.10 20.20 35.12
N GLY A 496 7.13 19.62 34.48
CA GLY A 496 7.10 19.17 33.09
C GLY A 496 6.17 17.97 32.89
N MET A 497 5.28 18.05 31.91
CA MET A 497 4.32 16.99 31.59
C MET A 497 4.31 16.73 30.08
N PRO A 498 4.66 15.49 29.64
CA PRO A 498 4.57 15.10 28.23
C PRO A 498 3.20 15.37 27.61
N GLY A 499 3.18 15.88 26.37
CA GLY A 499 1.98 16.16 25.60
C GLY A 499 1.20 17.40 26.05
N THR A 500 1.79 18.27 26.89
CA THR A 500 1.12 19.49 27.35
C THR A 500 1.48 20.70 26.49
N SER A 501 0.49 21.25 25.78
CA SER A 501 0.59 22.51 25.04
C SER A 501 0.39 23.72 25.96
N THR A 502 0.56 24.94 25.43
CA THR A 502 0.29 26.18 26.17
C THR A 502 -1.13 26.22 26.72
N ALA A 503 -2.12 25.82 25.92
CA ALA A 503 -3.52 25.74 26.34
C ALA A 503 -3.72 24.83 27.57
N LEU A 504 -3.02 23.70 27.62
CA LEU A 504 -3.05 22.79 28.77
C LEU A 504 -2.26 23.34 29.96
N GLY A 505 -1.17 24.06 29.69
CA GLY A 505 -0.41 24.82 30.68
C GLY A 505 -1.28 25.83 31.44
N VAL A 506 -2.10 26.61 30.72
CA VAL A 506 -3.09 27.53 31.30
C VAL A 506 -4.06 26.80 32.22
N LYS A 507 -4.62 25.66 31.76
CA LYS A 507 -5.59 24.90 32.55
C LYS A 507 -5.03 24.38 33.86
N ARG A 508 -3.74 24.02 33.92
CA ARG A 508 -3.09 23.44 35.11
C ARG A 508 -2.31 24.44 35.97
N PHE A 509 -2.23 25.70 35.55
CA PHE A 509 -1.44 26.74 36.20
C PHE A 509 -1.79 26.93 37.69
N LEU A 510 -3.09 26.97 38.01
CA LEU A 510 -3.59 27.12 39.38
C LEU A 510 -3.26 25.93 40.30
N ARG A 511 -2.93 24.76 39.74
CA ARG A 511 -2.51 23.57 40.50
C ARG A 511 -0.98 23.49 40.59
N ASP A 512 -0.31 23.73 39.48
CA ASP A 512 1.11 23.38 39.33
C ASP A 512 2.07 24.53 39.66
N VAL A 513 1.58 25.78 39.69
CA VAL A 513 2.41 26.97 39.90
C VAL A 513 1.95 27.74 41.13
N VAL A 514 0.67 28.13 41.17
CA VAL A 514 0.15 29.06 42.19
C VAL A 514 0.36 28.58 43.63
N PRO A 515 0.11 27.31 44.00
CA PRO A 515 0.26 26.86 45.39
C PRO A 515 1.69 26.98 45.93
N PHE A 516 2.68 26.99 45.04
CA PHE A 516 4.10 27.01 45.39
C PHE A 516 4.64 28.42 45.59
N THR A 517 3.86 29.47 45.28
CA THR A 517 4.29 30.88 45.34
C THR A 517 5.75 31.08 44.86
N PRO A 518 6.07 30.66 43.61
CA PRO A 518 7.45 30.65 43.14
C PRO A 518 8.02 32.07 43.00
N HIS A 519 9.32 32.19 43.21
CA HIS A 519 10.07 33.40 42.92
C HIS A 519 10.37 33.53 41.42
N LEU A 520 10.43 32.40 40.72
CA LEU A 520 10.65 32.34 39.28
C LEU A 520 9.88 31.16 38.66
N VAL A 521 9.17 31.44 37.56
CA VAL A 521 8.55 30.44 36.70
C VAL A 521 9.36 30.30 35.41
N ILE A 522 9.88 29.12 35.14
CA ILE A 522 10.58 28.84 33.89
C ILE A 522 9.65 28.01 33.02
N PHE A 523 9.38 28.43 31.78
CA PHE A 523 8.38 27.76 30.97
C PHE A 523 8.73 27.56 29.50
N SER A 524 8.29 26.42 28.97
CA SER A 524 8.22 26.16 27.52
C SER A 524 7.25 25.02 27.20
N PHE A 525 6.39 25.28 26.22
CA PHE A 525 5.45 24.29 25.66
C PHE A 525 5.64 24.15 24.13
N ALA A 526 6.75 24.71 23.61
CA ALA A 526 6.92 24.95 22.18
C ALA A 526 6.98 23.66 21.35
N PHE A 527 7.47 22.56 21.92
CA PHE A 527 7.50 21.29 21.20
C PHE A 527 6.10 20.69 21.12
N SER A 528 5.37 20.62 22.23
CA SER A 528 3.99 20.13 22.25
C SER A 528 3.04 21.01 21.43
N ASP A 529 3.22 22.34 21.42
CA ASP A 529 2.47 23.27 20.55
C ASP A 529 2.71 23.02 19.05
N ALA A 530 3.91 22.55 18.69
CA ALA A 530 4.33 22.25 17.33
C ALA A 530 4.16 20.78 16.93
N ARG A 531 3.73 19.90 17.84
CA ARG A 531 3.74 18.45 17.62
C ARG A 531 2.65 18.04 16.63
N LEU A 532 3.05 17.37 15.56
CA LEU A 532 2.14 16.75 14.59
C LEU A 532 1.98 15.28 14.91
N GLN A 533 0.72 14.81 14.88
CA GLN A 533 0.48 13.37 14.91
C GLN A 533 0.98 12.77 13.60
N LEU A 534 1.50 11.55 13.67
CA LEU A 534 2.08 10.85 12.50
C LEU A 534 1.06 10.59 11.37
N HIS A 535 -0.25 10.74 11.63
CA HIS A 535 -1.31 10.65 10.64
C HIS A 535 -1.69 11.99 9.99
N ASP A 536 -1.22 13.11 10.54
CA ASP A 536 -1.48 14.48 10.05
C ASP A 536 -0.40 14.88 9.02
N ILE A 537 -0.45 14.28 7.83
CA ILE A 537 0.61 14.41 6.80
C ILE A 537 0.47 15.74 6.02
N GLU A 538 -0.72 16.34 6.03
CA GLU A 538 -1.02 17.58 5.30
C GLU A 538 -1.49 18.67 6.24
N LEU A 539 -0.73 19.76 6.31
CA LEU A 539 -1.15 21.01 6.90
C LEU A 539 -1.27 22.03 5.79
N SER A 540 -2.48 22.50 5.56
CA SER A 540 -2.70 23.66 4.72
C SER A 540 -2.09 24.90 5.40
N GLN A 541 -1.72 25.90 4.59
CA GLN A 541 -1.27 27.20 5.10
C GLN A 541 -2.30 27.85 6.03
N GLY A 542 -3.60 27.66 5.74
CA GLY A 542 -4.69 28.14 6.60
C GLY A 542 -4.72 27.50 7.98
N GLU A 543 -4.49 26.19 8.07
CA GLU A 543 -4.42 25.49 9.36
C GLU A 543 -3.19 25.88 10.17
N MET A 544 -2.04 26.07 9.51
CA MET A 544 -0.83 26.58 10.18
C MET A 544 -1.09 27.97 10.77
N HIS A 545 -1.70 28.87 10.00
CA HIS A 545 -2.05 30.20 10.49
C HIS A 545 -3.02 30.15 11.69
N ALA A 546 -4.08 29.35 11.60
CA ALA A 546 -5.04 29.17 12.68
C ALA A 546 -4.40 28.58 13.96
N ARG A 547 -3.39 27.70 13.83
CA ARG A 547 -2.61 27.21 14.97
C ARG A 547 -1.79 28.34 15.62
N LEU A 548 -1.11 29.17 14.84
CA LEU A 548 -0.33 30.31 15.36
C LEU A 548 -1.21 31.36 16.05
N GLU A 549 -2.40 31.62 15.52
CA GLU A 549 -3.39 32.50 16.16
C GLU A 549 -3.86 31.94 17.50
N ARG A 550 -4.20 30.64 17.57
CA ARG A 550 -4.56 29.98 18.84
C ARG A 550 -3.43 30.02 19.85
N LEU A 551 -2.20 29.70 19.42
CA LEU A 551 -1.00 29.81 20.26
C LEU A 551 -0.87 31.20 20.89
N THR A 552 -1.13 32.24 20.09
CA THR A 552 -1.02 33.63 20.55
C THR A 552 -2.10 33.95 21.58
N LYS A 553 -3.34 33.49 21.36
CA LYS A 553 -4.44 33.62 22.33
C LYS A 553 -4.12 32.89 23.63
N ASP A 554 -3.66 31.65 23.54
CA ASP A 554 -3.33 30.83 24.72
C ASP A 554 -2.16 31.43 25.50
N PHE A 555 -1.15 31.99 24.80
CA PHE A 555 -0.06 32.70 25.45
C PHE A 555 -0.52 33.95 26.19
N ILE A 556 -1.40 34.76 25.60
CA ILE A 556 -1.92 35.97 26.27
C ILE A 556 -2.60 35.59 27.58
N VAL A 557 -3.35 34.48 27.62
CA VAL A 557 -3.96 33.99 28.85
C VAL A 557 -2.91 33.50 29.85
N PHE A 558 -1.87 32.81 29.38
CA PHE A 558 -0.77 32.36 30.24
C PHE A 558 0.01 33.53 30.85
N ASP A 559 0.28 34.56 30.05
CA ASP A 559 0.96 35.79 30.46
C ASP A 559 0.14 36.57 31.49
N ALA A 560 -1.18 36.71 31.25
CA ALA A 560 -2.09 37.31 32.22
C ALA A 560 -2.10 36.58 33.57
N LEU A 561 -1.97 35.24 33.58
CA LEU A 561 -1.88 34.47 34.84
C LEU A 561 -0.57 34.73 35.60
N LEU A 562 0.54 34.96 34.89
CA LEU A 562 1.81 35.34 35.49
C LEU A 562 1.71 36.75 36.12
N GLU A 563 1.12 37.69 35.39
CA GLU A 563 0.90 39.06 35.86
C GLU A 563 -0.06 39.13 37.05
N GLU A 564 -1.19 38.42 36.98
CA GLU A 564 -2.22 38.38 38.04
C GLU A 564 -1.64 37.96 39.38
N HIS A 565 -0.70 37.00 39.37
CA HIS A 565 -0.08 36.46 40.58
C HIS A 565 1.28 37.11 40.89
N GLY A 566 1.75 38.05 40.06
CA GLY A 566 3.02 38.76 40.25
C GLY A 566 4.26 37.87 40.13
N PHE A 567 4.21 36.80 39.35
CA PHE A 567 5.34 35.89 39.20
C PHE A 567 6.33 36.38 38.14
N LYS A 568 7.63 36.43 38.51
CA LYS A 568 8.69 36.59 37.51
C LYS A 568 8.76 35.33 36.65
N ALA A 569 8.99 35.51 35.35
CA ALA A 569 9.08 34.39 34.42
C ALA A 569 10.28 34.46 33.49
N LEU A 570 10.74 33.28 33.06
CA LEU A 570 11.73 33.10 32.01
C LEU A 570 11.17 32.12 30.98
N CYS A 571 10.95 32.59 29.75
CA CYS A 571 10.63 31.72 28.64
C CYS A 571 11.93 31.12 28.08
N TRP A 572 11.94 29.84 27.74
CA TRP A 572 13.05 29.25 27.00
C TRP A 572 12.58 28.61 25.69
N LEU A 573 13.29 28.91 24.61
CA LEU A 573 13.10 28.26 23.32
C LEU A 573 13.95 26.99 23.30
N PRO A 574 13.35 25.81 23.15
CA PRO A 574 14.04 24.54 23.33
C PRO A 574 15.10 24.24 22.27
N ASN A 575 15.84 23.15 22.48
CA ASN A 575 16.82 22.59 21.54
C ASN A 575 16.23 22.35 20.14
N PRO A 576 17.08 22.23 19.09
CA PRO A 576 16.61 21.84 17.76
C PRO A 576 16.01 20.44 17.75
N ILE A 577 15.16 20.19 16.76
CA ILE A 577 14.59 18.89 16.44
C ILE A 577 15.14 18.40 15.09
N PHE A 578 15.13 17.07 14.90
CA PHE A 578 15.62 16.37 13.72
C PHE A 578 14.58 15.37 13.22
N PRO A 579 13.39 15.80 12.73
CA PRO A 579 12.28 14.90 12.44
C PRO A 579 12.60 13.78 11.43
N ASN A 580 13.59 14.00 10.54
CA ASN A 580 14.09 12.98 9.61
C ASN A 580 14.72 11.76 10.31
N GLU A 581 15.11 11.89 11.57
CA GLU A 581 15.70 10.83 12.40
C GLU A 581 14.65 10.17 13.32
N ALA A 582 13.37 10.55 13.19
CA ALA A 582 12.29 9.91 13.93
C ALA A 582 12.08 8.46 13.46
N PRO A 583 11.80 7.50 14.37
CA PRO A 583 11.64 6.09 14.03
C PRO A 583 10.60 5.87 12.92
N ASP A 584 10.98 5.08 11.92
CA ASP A 584 10.25 4.90 10.65
C ASP A 584 9.12 3.83 10.72
N GLU A 585 8.82 3.33 11.92
CA GLU A 585 8.27 1.98 12.14
C GLU A 585 6.84 1.71 11.61
N LEU A 586 6.20 2.63 10.89
CA LEU A 586 4.83 2.49 10.40
C LEU A 586 4.54 3.08 8.99
N PHE A 587 5.53 3.51 8.19
CA PHE A 587 5.24 4.34 6.99
C PHE A 587 5.98 3.98 5.69
N ASP A 588 5.38 4.40 4.57
CA ASP A 588 5.98 4.57 3.24
C ASP A 588 6.95 5.76 3.27
N ALA A 589 8.17 5.61 2.76
CA ALA A 589 9.28 6.56 2.86
C ALA A 589 8.90 7.99 2.40
N GLY A 590 8.04 8.11 1.38
CA GLY A 590 7.57 9.43 0.90
C GLY A 590 6.68 10.19 1.90
N ARG A 591 5.93 9.46 2.74
CA ARG A 591 5.05 10.07 3.76
C ARG A 591 5.83 10.55 4.97
N HIS A 592 6.83 9.78 5.41
CA HIS A 592 7.71 10.18 6.50
C HIS A 592 8.45 11.47 6.17
N GLN A 593 9.04 11.57 4.97
CA GLN A 593 9.74 12.77 4.54
C GLN A 593 8.84 14.02 4.53
N LYS A 594 7.58 13.88 4.10
CA LYS A 594 6.60 14.98 4.08
C LYS A 594 6.20 15.41 5.49
N TRP A 595 5.95 14.45 6.39
CA TRP A 595 5.68 14.74 7.80
C TRP A 595 6.89 15.43 8.45
N ALA A 596 8.10 14.93 8.23
CA ALA A 596 9.32 15.46 8.81
C ALA A 596 9.56 16.92 8.40
N TYR A 597 9.35 17.24 7.12
CA TYR A 597 9.40 18.61 6.61
C TYR A 597 8.36 19.51 7.31
N ASN A 598 7.10 19.07 7.39
CA ASN A 598 6.02 19.84 8.00
C ASN A 598 6.21 20.03 9.52
N GLN A 599 6.73 19.02 10.21
CA GLN A 599 7.05 19.06 11.63
C GLN A 599 8.16 20.09 11.90
N GLN A 600 9.22 20.10 11.08
CA GLN A 600 10.29 21.09 11.17
C GLN A 600 9.76 22.51 10.92
N LEU A 601 9.01 22.69 9.83
CA LEU A 601 8.45 23.99 9.45
C LEU A 601 7.54 24.55 10.53
N LEU A 602 6.63 23.74 11.08
CA LEU A 602 5.73 24.20 12.14
C LEU A 602 6.49 24.55 13.41
N PHE A 603 7.48 23.76 13.81
CA PHE A 603 8.32 24.05 14.97
C PHE A 603 9.05 25.39 14.82
N ASP A 604 9.64 25.66 13.65
CA ASP A 604 10.29 26.95 13.36
C ASP A 604 9.31 28.14 13.47
N LEU A 605 8.10 27.98 12.94
CA LEU A 605 7.05 29.00 13.02
C LEU A 605 6.59 29.25 14.46
N ILE A 606 6.41 28.19 15.26
CA ILE A 606 6.02 28.27 16.67
C ILE A 606 7.09 28.99 17.49
N LEU A 607 8.37 28.67 17.30
CA LEU A 607 9.47 29.36 18.00
C LEU A 607 9.55 30.84 17.64
N ARG A 608 9.39 31.17 16.35
CA ARG A 608 9.34 32.57 15.90
C ARG A 608 8.16 33.32 16.53
N GLN A 609 6.98 32.70 16.54
CA GLN A 609 5.79 33.30 17.15
C GLN A 609 5.95 33.46 18.66
N ARG A 610 6.54 32.47 19.35
CA ARG A 610 6.84 32.54 20.79
C ARG A 610 7.78 33.69 21.11
N ARG A 611 8.85 33.88 20.32
CA ARG A 611 9.79 34.99 20.48
C ARG A 611 9.08 36.34 20.37
N LEU A 612 8.24 36.51 19.35
CA LEU A 612 7.44 37.72 19.16
C LEU A 612 6.49 37.97 20.34
N ASN A 613 5.84 36.92 20.83
CA ASN A 613 4.91 36.99 21.95
C ASN A 613 5.63 37.41 23.25
N CYS A 614 6.79 36.80 23.56
CA CYS A 614 7.59 37.17 24.73
C CYS A 614 8.15 38.59 24.62
N GLN A 615 8.59 39.00 23.42
CA GLN A 615 9.05 40.37 23.18
C GLN A 615 7.93 41.40 23.42
N LYS A 616 6.70 41.10 23.00
CA LYS A 616 5.53 41.97 23.25
C LYS A 616 5.16 42.05 24.73
N ALA A 617 5.26 40.93 25.45
CA ALA A 617 5.01 40.85 26.89
C ALA A 617 6.17 41.38 27.74
N GLY A 618 7.32 41.69 27.15
CA GLY A 618 8.52 42.11 27.89
C GLY A 618 9.15 40.98 28.73
N LEU A 619 8.84 39.72 28.44
CA LEU A 619 9.37 38.57 29.17
C LEU A 619 10.82 38.24 28.76
N PRO A 620 11.72 37.98 29.72
CA PRO A 620 13.03 37.39 29.46
C PRO A 620 12.92 36.09 28.66
N LEU A 621 13.80 35.94 27.66
CA LEU A 621 13.80 34.79 26.77
C LEU A 621 15.20 34.26 26.54
N LEU A 622 15.41 32.97 26.81
CA LEU A 622 16.61 32.23 26.46
C LEU A 622 16.38 31.44 25.17
N ASP A 623 17.23 31.64 24.15
CA ASP A 623 17.18 30.88 22.91
C ASP A 623 18.15 29.69 22.93
N ALA A 624 17.75 28.59 23.57
CA ALA A 624 18.62 27.42 23.67
C ALA A 624 18.89 26.81 22.29
N ARG A 625 17.96 26.89 21.34
CA ARG A 625 18.20 26.40 19.97
C ARG A 625 19.44 27.02 19.34
N SER A 626 19.55 28.34 19.38
CA SER A 626 20.71 29.04 18.81
C SER A 626 22.01 28.64 19.51
N LEU A 627 21.97 28.34 20.81
CA LEU A 627 23.13 27.88 21.57
C LEU A 627 23.53 26.44 21.23
N PHE A 628 22.57 25.57 20.94
CA PHE A 628 22.83 24.22 20.39
C PHE A 628 23.50 24.29 19.02
N GLU A 629 23.06 25.22 18.16
CA GLU A 629 23.49 25.33 16.77
C GLU A 629 24.76 26.19 16.58
N ILE A 630 25.30 26.81 17.64
CA ILE A 630 26.43 27.76 17.56
C ILE A 630 27.69 27.16 16.89
N ASN A 631 27.92 25.86 17.10
CA ASN A 631 29.04 25.10 16.51
C ASN A 631 28.60 24.25 15.31
N GLY A 632 27.46 24.60 14.70
CA GLY A 632 26.85 23.90 13.59
C GLY A 632 25.97 22.71 14.00
N ILE A 633 25.12 22.28 13.07
CA ILE A 633 24.11 21.22 13.25
C ILE A 633 24.74 19.88 13.69
N HIS A 634 25.93 19.54 13.17
CA HIS A 634 26.60 18.29 13.52
C HIS A 634 27.02 18.25 15.00
N SER A 635 27.41 19.39 15.56
CA SER A 635 27.73 19.53 16.98
C SER A 635 26.47 19.48 17.84
N ALA A 636 25.39 20.15 17.40
CA ALA A 636 24.09 20.11 18.05
C ALA A 636 23.57 18.67 18.23
N ARG A 637 23.70 17.83 17.20
CA ARG A 637 23.31 16.40 17.24
C ARG A 637 24.01 15.60 18.33
N LYS A 638 25.26 15.93 18.70
CA LYS A 638 25.98 15.22 19.77
C LYS A 638 25.36 15.43 21.15
N TRP A 639 24.54 16.47 21.31
CA TRP A 639 23.83 16.80 22.54
C TRP A 639 22.37 16.32 22.51
N MET A 640 21.98 15.57 21.47
CA MET A 640 20.66 14.96 21.32
C MET A 640 20.69 13.48 21.70
N GLY A 641 19.66 13.02 22.41
CA GLY A 641 19.43 11.61 22.74
C GLY A 641 18.38 10.96 21.84
N SER A 642 17.52 11.76 21.22
CA SER A 642 16.57 11.33 20.19
C SER A 642 16.43 12.43 19.13
N TRP A 643 15.50 12.25 18.19
CA TRP A 643 15.18 13.27 17.20
C TRP A 643 14.63 14.58 17.79
N PHE A 644 14.24 14.62 19.07
CA PHE A 644 13.71 15.85 19.69
C PHE A 644 14.19 16.09 21.13
N LEU A 645 14.58 15.04 21.87
CA LEU A 645 15.09 15.17 23.23
C LEU A 645 16.60 15.29 23.23
N HIS A 646 17.10 16.20 24.07
CA HIS A 646 18.51 16.29 24.42
C HIS A 646 18.97 15.07 25.24
N ASN A 647 20.27 14.79 25.24
CA ASN A 647 20.90 13.79 26.11
C ASN A 647 21.44 14.41 27.40
N ASP A 648 22.15 13.63 28.22
CA ASP A 648 22.73 14.07 29.50
C ASP A 648 23.62 15.31 29.36
N VAL A 649 24.43 15.39 28.29
CA VAL A 649 25.30 16.55 28.03
C VAL A 649 24.47 17.76 27.63
N GLY A 650 23.45 17.57 26.78
CA GLY A 650 22.53 18.62 26.42
C GLY A 650 21.76 19.18 27.62
N ALA A 651 21.33 18.32 28.55
CA ALA A 651 20.65 18.74 29.79
C ALA A 651 21.55 19.61 30.67
N GLN A 652 22.83 19.24 30.81
CA GLN A 652 23.82 20.03 31.55
C GLN A 652 24.02 21.41 30.94
N ASN A 653 24.12 21.49 29.61
CA ASN A 653 24.26 22.76 28.88
C ASN A 653 23.02 23.64 29.04
N ILE A 654 21.81 23.08 28.91
CA ILE A 654 20.55 23.81 29.12
C ILE A 654 20.51 24.40 30.54
N ALA A 655 20.82 23.60 31.56
CA ALA A 655 20.87 24.08 32.94
C ALA A 655 21.93 25.19 33.13
N ALA A 656 23.06 25.11 32.40
CA ALA A 656 24.10 26.14 32.39
C ALA A 656 23.62 27.47 31.81
N TRP A 657 22.96 27.43 30.67
CA TRP A 657 22.49 28.64 30.00
C TRP A 657 21.33 29.29 30.74
N ILE A 658 20.40 28.50 31.26
CA ILE A 658 19.28 29.02 32.08
C ILE A 658 19.81 29.71 33.33
N GLU A 659 20.76 29.11 34.05
CA GLU A 659 21.36 29.73 35.23
C GLU A 659 22.09 31.04 34.88
N SER A 660 22.84 31.06 33.78
CA SER A 660 23.52 32.27 33.30
C SER A 660 22.52 33.40 32.97
N GLU A 661 21.39 33.06 32.36
CA GLU A 661 20.34 34.04 32.03
C GLU A 661 19.65 34.56 33.30
N ILE A 662 19.35 33.68 34.26
CA ILE A 662 18.80 34.05 35.57
C ILE A 662 19.67 35.10 36.26
N GLN A 663 20.99 34.94 36.20
CA GLN A 663 21.96 35.87 36.81
C GLN A 663 22.04 37.18 36.03
N THR A 664 22.19 37.09 34.71
CA THR A 664 22.33 38.26 33.83
C THR A 664 21.11 39.17 33.93
N LYS A 665 19.92 38.59 34.14
CA LYS A 665 18.65 39.31 34.24
C LYS A 665 18.19 39.53 35.70
N ASN A 666 18.96 39.08 36.68
CA ASN A 666 18.68 39.20 38.11
C ASN A 666 17.26 38.74 38.49
N LEU A 667 16.88 37.54 38.04
CA LEU A 667 15.52 37.02 38.16
C LEU A 667 15.20 36.46 39.54
N LEU A 668 16.21 36.04 40.30
CA LEU A 668 16.08 35.53 41.67
C LEU A 668 16.56 36.57 42.71
N PRO A 669 16.00 36.54 43.94
CA PRO A 669 16.28 37.51 45.00
C PRO A 669 17.55 37.25 45.82
#